data_AF-A0A9P7FPG0-F1
#
_entry.id   AF-A0A9P7FPG0-F1
#
_cell.length_a   1.000
_cell.length_b   1.000
_cell.length_c   1.000
_cell.angle_alpha   90.00
_cell.angle_beta   90.00
_cell.angle_gamma   90.00
#
_symmetry.space_group_name_H-M   'P 1'
#
loop_
_entity.id
_entity.type
_entity.pdbx_description
1 polymer ?
#
loop_
_entity_poly.entity_id
_entity_poly.type
_entity_poly.pdbx_seq_one_letter_code
_entity_poly.pdbx_strand_id
1 'polypeptide(L)'
;MFKPRRYFASAATVKLRPYQESCLEACKNALQAGVTRIGVSLPTGAGKTTVFISLLAQISPPSRSPSTSRSLIIVNSIELARQAAAQAAAQFPQWRIEIEQGGKHKASGNADVTVATYQTLLQPQRLAKFHPGNLKAVIVDEAHHAAAPSYRRILAHFNPAIRSPDPTFQPLQLSRPIPIIGFSATFSRHDGLALGSVFQQIVYHCDFLEMIKEQWLCDVRFTSVKANIDLRNVTVNSRTGDFNATSLAHIINTDTVNNLVVQAWLDRARQRQSTLVFCVNIAHIRALTKAFQDFGIDARYLHSGTPAAERHALITAFKAGQYPVLVNCAILTEGADIPNIDCVIVARPTRSRNVFAQMIGRGMRQSLSTGKENCHIIDFVDSTNRVAGVVSTPTLFGLDPEELIDGKVHFCFMKVGLISYIDESVETLEARAQSSSLQKEQVPVDSRDDIPDPKYITYVDYQNPFALVDGCSGAPHVTKLSANAWVGCGEDIYILECLGKGYIRVERVSADKENPTHYRATFTEATMHIPSAKAFKVSPFMRKRLIMTAETLRDAIRGCDTYAAQKILRGSLALGLLRTAKWRKASASDNQKNFIHQRRVKRALDQDAAAATLQNITKGEAANIITRLKHGAKAYYEKKARETKKASQLAEKERRRKERETVQVGPLVVHGP
;
A
#
# COMPACT_ATOMS: atom_id res chain seq x y z
N MET A 1 13.43 55.65 30.59
CA MET A 1 12.77 55.27 29.33
C MET A 1 13.50 54.07 28.73
N PHE A 2 13.19 52.85 29.16
CA PHE A 2 13.84 51.61 28.68
C PHE A 2 12.84 50.80 27.86
N LYS A 3 13.08 50.67 26.55
CA LYS A 3 12.32 49.75 25.68
C LYS A 3 12.87 48.33 25.84
N PRO A 4 12.04 47.30 26.09
CA PRO A 4 12.51 45.93 26.12
C PRO A 4 12.73 45.43 24.69
N ARG A 5 13.94 44.92 24.41
CA ARG A 5 14.24 44.16 23.19
C ARG A 5 13.48 42.83 23.25
N ARG A 6 12.51 42.64 22.35
CA ARG A 6 11.91 41.32 22.09
C ARG A 6 12.95 40.46 21.39
N TYR A 7 13.44 39.43 22.07
CA TYR A 7 14.18 38.34 21.45
C TYR A 7 13.20 37.55 20.57
N PHE A 8 13.38 37.64 19.24
CA PHE A 8 12.73 36.72 18.31
C PHE A 8 13.42 35.36 18.46
N ALA A 9 12.74 34.39 19.05
CA ALA A 9 13.14 33.00 18.93
C ALA A 9 13.10 32.63 17.43
N SER A 10 14.26 32.29 16.88
CA SER A 10 14.39 31.72 15.53
C SER A 10 13.46 30.51 15.42
N ALA A 11 12.43 30.59 14.57
CA ALA A 11 11.56 29.46 14.29
C ALA A 11 12.40 28.33 13.69
N ALA A 12 12.46 27.18 14.36
CA ALA A 12 13.17 26.02 13.85
C ALA A 12 12.54 25.59 12.51
N THR A 13 13.25 25.85 11.42
CA THR A 13 12.84 25.44 10.08
C THR A 13 12.74 23.92 10.05
N VAL A 14 11.53 23.37 9.88
CA VAL A 14 11.34 21.91 9.78
C VAL A 14 12.15 21.40 8.60
N LYS A 15 13.23 20.68 8.89
CA LYS A 15 14.07 20.04 7.87
C LYS A 15 13.33 18.83 7.30
N LEU A 16 13.01 18.91 6.01
CA LEU A 16 12.33 17.83 5.31
C LEU A 16 13.29 16.68 5.04
N ARG A 17 12.73 15.46 5.00
CA ARG A 17 13.48 14.26 4.59
C ARG A 17 13.59 14.23 3.06
N PRO A 18 14.64 13.63 2.47
CA PRO A 18 14.83 13.61 1.02
C PRO A 18 13.65 13.07 0.20
N TYR A 19 12.95 12.04 0.70
CA TYR A 19 11.74 11.54 0.02
C TYR A 19 10.58 12.54 0.09
N GLN A 20 10.48 13.34 1.16
CA GLN A 20 9.47 14.40 1.33
C GLN A 20 9.74 15.53 0.34
N GLU A 21 11.01 15.93 0.16
CA GLU A 21 11.41 16.91 -0.85
C GLU A 21 11.10 16.39 -2.27
N SER A 22 11.48 15.15 -2.58
CA SER A 22 11.16 14.50 -3.86
C SER A 22 9.65 14.45 -4.11
N CYS A 23 8.85 14.22 -3.07
CA CYS A 23 7.39 14.26 -3.14
C CYS A 23 6.87 15.66 -3.44
N LEU A 24 7.41 16.70 -2.79
CA LEU A 24 7.04 18.09 -3.03
C LEU A 24 7.37 18.51 -4.46
N GLU A 25 8.56 18.17 -4.96
CA GLU A 25 8.95 18.44 -6.34
C GLU A 25 8.02 17.75 -7.34
N ALA A 26 7.69 16.47 -7.12
CA ALA A 26 6.74 15.75 -7.97
C ALA A 26 5.36 16.43 -8.03
N CYS A 27 4.86 16.91 -6.87
CA CYS A 27 3.61 17.67 -6.80
C CYS A 27 3.71 18.99 -7.57
N LYS A 28 4.76 19.79 -7.32
CA LYS A 28 4.97 21.08 -7.97
C LYS A 28 5.08 20.95 -9.49
N ASN A 29 5.87 19.99 -9.97
CA ASN A 29 6.02 19.71 -11.40
C ASN A 29 4.69 19.35 -12.07
N ALA A 30 3.84 18.55 -11.41
CA ALA A 30 2.52 18.20 -11.94
C ALA A 30 1.57 19.40 -11.98
N LEU A 31 1.57 20.24 -10.92
CA LEU A 31 0.77 21.47 -10.87
C LEU A 31 1.21 22.47 -11.93
N GLN A 32 2.53 22.64 -12.12
CA GLN A 32 3.10 23.49 -13.19
C GLN A 32 2.77 22.98 -14.59
N ALA A 33 2.66 21.66 -14.77
CA ALA A 33 2.20 21.04 -16.02
C ALA A 33 0.68 21.17 -16.26
N GLY A 34 -0.06 21.85 -15.37
CA GLY A 34 -1.49 22.10 -15.50
C GLY A 34 -2.39 20.97 -14.96
N VAL A 35 -1.83 19.95 -14.31
CA VAL A 35 -2.62 18.90 -13.65
C VAL A 35 -3.19 19.48 -12.36
N THR A 36 -4.51 19.44 -12.18
CA THR A 36 -5.16 20.05 -11.02
C THR A 36 -5.72 19.04 -10.02
N ARG A 37 -5.78 17.76 -10.36
CA ARG A 37 -6.26 16.71 -9.44
C ARG A 37 -5.19 15.64 -9.30
N ILE A 38 -4.35 15.75 -8.27
CA ILE A 38 -3.18 14.90 -8.09
C ILE A 38 -3.30 14.05 -6.82
N GLY A 39 -2.76 12.83 -6.85
CA GLY A 39 -2.71 11.91 -5.72
C GLY A 39 -1.27 11.61 -5.28
N VAL A 40 -1.07 11.49 -3.97
CA VAL A 40 0.20 11.18 -3.31
C VAL A 40 0.02 10.00 -2.38
N SER A 41 0.70 8.89 -2.68
CA SER A 41 0.66 7.68 -1.86
C SER A 41 1.88 7.64 -0.95
N LEU A 42 1.65 7.81 0.35
CA LEU A 42 2.66 7.78 1.41
C LEU A 42 2.13 6.96 2.60
N PRO A 43 2.87 5.94 3.08
CA PRO A 43 2.37 5.04 4.11
C PRO A 43 2.16 5.77 5.43
N THR A 44 1.43 5.14 6.35
CA THR A 44 1.25 5.66 7.70
C THR A 44 2.60 5.74 8.40
N GLY A 45 2.86 6.87 9.08
CA GLY A 45 4.16 7.15 9.70
C GLY A 45 5.17 7.90 8.81
N ALA A 46 4.91 8.05 7.51
CA ALA A 46 5.74 8.81 6.57
C ALA A 46 5.69 10.36 6.74
N GLY A 47 5.04 10.86 7.79
CA GLY A 47 4.88 12.31 7.97
C GLY A 47 4.05 13.01 6.90
N LYS A 48 2.97 12.38 6.41
CA LYS A 48 2.03 12.96 5.42
C LYS A 48 1.63 14.40 5.74
N THR A 49 1.30 14.66 7.00
CA THR A 49 0.93 15.99 7.50
C THR A 49 2.03 17.02 7.28
N THR A 50 3.28 16.68 7.57
CA THR A 50 4.43 17.55 7.30
C THR A 50 4.53 17.87 5.81
N VAL A 51 4.36 16.86 4.95
CA VAL A 51 4.48 17.02 3.49
C VAL A 51 3.42 17.97 2.96
N PHE A 52 2.14 17.77 3.27
CA PHE A 52 1.10 18.61 2.69
C PHE A 52 1.09 20.05 3.24
N ILE A 53 1.46 20.26 4.51
CA ILE A 53 1.58 21.63 5.08
C ILE A 53 2.74 22.35 4.38
N SER A 54 3.87 21.67 4.21
CA SER A 54 5.04 22.22 3.51
C SER A 54 4.73 22.50 2.03
N LEU A 55 3.93 21.64 1.39
CA LEU A 55 3.44 21.86 0.03
C LEU A 55 2.59 23.12 -0.07
N LEU A 56 1.65 23.32 0.85
CA LEU A 56 0.83 24.53 0.89
C LEU A 56 1.66 25.79 1.05
N ALA A 57 2.76 25.75 1.80
CA ALA A 57 3.67 26.89 1.92
C ALA A 57 4.39 27.22 0.60
N GLN A 58 4.70 26.21 -0.21
CA GLN A 58 5.44 26.35 -1.46
C GLN A 58 4.55 26.58 -2.69
N ILE A 59 3.23 26.34 -2.58
CA ILE A 59 2.28 26.71 -3.64
C ILE A 59 2.05 28.22 -3.59
N SER A 60 2.52 28.90 -4.63
CA SER A 60 2.27 30.33 -4.83
C SER A 60 0.81 30.60 -5.22
N PRO A 61 0.22 31.71 -4.74
CA PRO A 61 -1.05 32.16 -5.29
C PRO A 61 -0.90 32.49 -6.78
N PRO A 62 -1.92 32.29 -7.62
CA PRO A 62 -1.90 32.68 -9.02
C PRO A 62 -1.58 34.18 -9.18
N SER A 63 -0.68 34.50 -10.11
CA SER A 63 -0.17 35.86 -10.33
C SER A 63 -1.24 36.91 -10.66
N ARG A 64 -2.43 36.49 -11.11
CA ARG A 64 -3.56 37.37 -11.48
C ARG A 64 -4.52 37.68 -10.33
N SER A 65 -4.36 37.05 -9.15
CA SER A 65 -5.21 37.33 -7.99
C SER A 65 -4.46 37.04 -6.67
N PRO A 66 -3.67 38.00 -6.17
CA PRO A 66 -2.89 37.85 -4.94
C PRO A 66 -3.75 37.56 -3.69
N SER A 67 -5.03 37.90 -3.74
CA SER A 67 -6.01 37.60 -2.67
C SER A 67 -6.36 36.10 -2.55
N THR A 68 -5.97 35.28 -3.53
CA THR A 68 -6.16 33.81 -3.50
C THR A 68 -5.03 33.07 -2.78
N SER A 69 -4.76 33.44 -1.53
CA SER A 69 -3.68 32.85 -0.72
C SER A 69 -4.12 31.67 0.15
N ARG A 70 -5.44 31.49 0.34
CA ARG A 70 -6.00 30.61 1.38
C ARG A 70 -6.00 29.14 0.97
N SER A 71 -5.97 28.24 1.94
CA SER A 71 -5.98 26.79 1.69
C SER A 71 -6.97 26.08 2.60
N LEU A 72 -7.55 25.00 2.08
CA LEU A 72 -8.47 24.15 2.84
C LEU A 72 -7.87 22.75 2.96
N ILE A 73 -7.86 22.19 4.17
CA ILE A 73 -7.43 20.82 4.45
C ILE A 73 -8.67 20.03 4.91
N ILE A 74 -9.05 19.01 4.16
CA ILE A 74 -10.18 18.14 4.46
C ILE A 74 -9.66 16.87 5.12
N VAL A 75 -10.20 16.53 6.29
CA VAL A 75 -9.81 15.35 7.07
C VAL A 75 -11.00 14.50 7.49
N ASN A 76 -10.74 13.24 7.85
CA ASN A 76 -11.78 12.26 8.22
C ASN A 76 -12.31 12.38 9.64
N SER A 77 -11.49 12.91 10.57
CA SER A 77 -11.78 12.87 12.00
C SER A 77 -11.44 14.17 12.72
N ILE A 78 -12.10 14.37 13.85
CA ILE A 78 -11.87 15.49 14.78
C ILE A 78 -10.42 15.51 15.26
N GLU A 79 -9.87 14.32 15.51
CA GLU A 79 -8.50 14.16 16.00
C GLU A 79 -7.48 14.61 14.96
N LEU A 80 -7.64 14.17 13.70
CA LEU A 80 -6.82 14.61 12.57
C LEU A 80 -6.91 16.12 12.36
N ALA A 81 -8.10 16.71 12.53
CA ALA A 81 -8.29 18.14 12.36
C ALA A 81 -7.45 18.94 13.36
N ARG A 82 -7.49 18.55 14.63
CA ARG A 82 -6.70 19.19 15.69
C ARG A 82 -5.21 18.97 15.50
N GLN A 83 -4.79 17.75 15.16
CA GLN A 83 -3.37 17.43 14.93
C GLN A 83 -2.80 18.22 13.74
N ALA A 84 -3.50 18.25 12.60
CA ALA A 84 -3.05 19.00 11.44
C ALA A 84 -3.02 20.52 11.70
N ALA A 85 -4.00 21.06 12.43
CA ALA A 85 -4.02 22.48 12.81
C ALA A 85 -2.87 22.84 13.77
N ALA A 86 -2.64 22.02 14.81
CA ALA A 86 -1.54 22.22 15.75
C ALA A 86 -0.17 22.13 15.05
N GLN A 87 -0.01 21.17 14.15
CA GLN A 87 1.22 21.03 13.38
C GLN A 87 1.44 22.20 12.41
N ALA A 88 0.38 22.67 11.74
CA ALA A 88 0.48 23.86 10.88
C ALA A 88 0.87 25.10 11.69
N ALA A 89 0.32 25.27 12.90
CA ALA A 89 0.61 26.42 13.77
C ALA A 89 2.05 26.37 14.29
N ALA A 90 2.55 25.17 14.61
CA ALA A 90 3.94 24.98 15.03
C ALA A 90 4.93 25.21 13.88
N GLN A 91 4.62 24.73 12.67
CA GLN A 91 5.52 24.82 11.53
C GLN A 91 5.52 26.23 10.88
N PHE A 92 4.37 26.92 10.90
CA PHE A 92 4.20 28.25 10.32
C PHE A 92 3.46 29.17 11.30
N PRO A 93 4.12 29.70 12.35
CA PRO A 93 3.50 30.54 13.38
C PRO A 93 2.85 31.83 12.87
N GLN A 94 3.24 32.28 11.67
CA GLN A 94 2.69 33.44 11.00
C GLN A 94 1.33 33.20 10.32
N TRP A 95 0.92 31.93 10.14
CA TRP A 95 -0.36 31.62 9.52
C TRP A 95 -1.50 31.72 10.52
N ARG A 96 -2.57 32.41 10.13
CA ARG A 96 -3.86 32.27 10.80
C ARG A 96 -4.46 30.91 10.44
N ILE A 97 -4.67 30.08 11.45
CA ILE A 97 -5.21 28.72 11.29
C ILE A 97 -6.54 28.61 12.03
N GLU A 98 -7.56 28.11 11.35
CA GLU A 98 -8.88 27.87 11.93
C GLU A 98 -9.33 26.42 11.72
N ILE A 99 -10.21 25.94 12.60
CA ILE A 99 -10.81 24.61 12.51
C ILE A 99 -12.30 24.76 12.21
N GLU A 100 -12.78 24.08 11.18
CA GLU A 100 -14.19 23.97 10.82
C GLU A 100 -14.72 22.58 11.19
N GLN A 101 -15.34 22.47 12.36
CA GLN A 101 -15.67 21.16 12.93
C GLN A 101 -16.92 21.20 13.83
N GLY A 102 -17.95 20.44 13.42
CA GLY A 102 -19.16 20.22 14.21
C GLY A 102 -19.87 21.54 14.58
N GLY A 103 -20.59 21.52 15.71
CA GLY A 103 -21.31 22.70 16.21
C GLY A 103 -20.42 23.74 16.89
N LYS A 104 -19.33 23.30 17.55
CA LYS A 104 -18.51 24.14 18.45
C LYS A 104 -17.45 24.97 17.73
N HIS A 105 -16.78 24.42 16.72
CA HIS A 105 -15.74 25.14 15.99
C HIS A 105 -16.27 25.61 14.64
N LYS A 106 -16.45 26.93 14.51
CA LYS A 106 -16.91 27.59 13.28
C LYS A 106 -15.80 28.49 12.77
N ALA A 107 -15.14 28.08 11.70
CA ALA A 107 -14.19 28.90 10.98
C ALA A 107 -14.92 30.06 10.29
N SER A 108 -14.22 31.18 10.18
CA SER A 108 -14.64 32.39 9.47
C SER A 108 -14.60 32.24 7.95
N GLY A 109 -13.78 31.31 7.43
CA GLY A 109 -13.46 31.18 6.01
C GLY A 109 -12.36 32.14 5.53
N ASN A 110 -11.78 32.93 6.44
CA ASN A 110 -10.78 33.97 6.14
C ASN A 110 -9.36 33.65 6.63
N ALA A 111 -9.16 32.49 7.24
CA ALA A 111 -7.84 32.02 7.68
C ALA A 111 -6.93 31.65 6.48
N ASP A 112 -5.61 31.73 6.66
CA ASP A 112 -4.62 31.30 5.66
C ASP A 112 -4.76 29.80 5.39
N VAL A 113 -4.98 29.02 6.45
CA VAL A 113 -5.28 27.59 6.39
C VAL A 113 -6.50 27.30 7.25
N THR A 114 -7.52 26.68 6.66
CA THR A 114 -8.62 26.10 7.43
C THR A 114 -8.54 24.57 7.38
N VAL A 115 -8.64 23.92 8.53
CA VAL A 115 -8.74 22.46 8.63
C VAL A 115 -10.18 22.09 8.93
N ALA A 116 -10.80 21.29 8.08
CA ALA A 116 -12.22 20.98 8.13
C ALA A 116 -12.49 19.48 8.10
N THR A 117 -13.43 19.01 8.91
CA THR A 117 -13.90 17.62 8.79
C THR A 117 -14.89 17.50 7.64
N TYR A 118 -14.80 16.43 6.83
CA TYR A 118 -15.67 16.28 5.67
C TYR A 118 -17.16 16.27 6.07
N GLN A 119 -17.52 15.69 7.22
CA GLN A 119 -18.89 15.64 7.71
C GLN A 119 -19.47 17.05 7.92
N THR A 120 -18.64 18.00 8.38
CA THR A 120 -19.06 19.39 8.58
C THR A 120 -19.25 20.10 7.24
N LEU A 121 -18.40 19.82 6.25
CA LEU A 121 -18.47 20.39 4.90
C LEU A 121 -19.63 19.84 4.05
N LEU A 122 -20.31 18.76 4.49
CA LEU A 122 -21.54 18.32 3.83
C LEU A 122 -22.70 19.30 4.01
N GLN A 123 -22.63 20.20 5.01
CA GLN A 123 -23.62 21.24 5.23
C GLN A 123 -23.40 22.40 4.24
N PRO A 124 -24.37 22.73 3.37
CA PRO A 124 -24.18 23.74 2.31
C PRO A 124 -23.72 25.10 2.85
N GLN A 125 -24.29 25.57 3.96
CA GLN A 125 -23.92 26.85 4.59
C GLN A 125 -22.48 26.87 5.10
N ARG A 126 -21.95 25.72 5.54
CA ARG A 126 -20.56 25.60 6.02
C ARG A 126 -19.59 25.57 4.84
N LEU A 127 -19.93 24.83 3.78
CA LEU A 127 -19.12 24.76 2.55
C LEU A 127 -19.07 26.11 1.81
N ALA A 128 -20.18 26.85 1.77
CA ALA A 128 -20.29 28.13 1.07
C ALA A 128 -19.28 29.19 1.56
N LYS A 129 -18.80 29.10 2.81
CA LYS A 129 -17.74 29.97 3.34
C LYS A 129 -16.42 29.85 2.55
N PHE A 130 -16.18 28.70 1.95
CA PHE A 130 -14.96 28.39 1.21
C PHE A 130 -15.20 28.60 -0.28
N HIS A 131 -15.27 29.86 -0.70
CA HIS A 131 -15.39 30.19 -2.11
C HIS A 131 -14.12 29.73 -2.87
N PRO A 132 -14.22 28.93 -3.94
CA PRO A 132 -13.04 28.38 -4.63
C PRO A 132 -12.12 29.48 -5.17
N GLY A 133 -12.71 30.61 -5.59
CA GLY A 133 -11.98 31.78 -6.06
C GLY A 133 -11.12 32.49 -5.01
N ASN A 134 -11.12 32.06 -3.73
CA ASN A 134 -10.21 32.57 -2.69
C ASN A 134 -9.12 31.55 -2.32
N LEU A 135 -9.18 30.33 -2.86
CA LEU A 135 -8.30 29.24 -2.49
C LEU A 135 -7.18 29.04 -3.53
N LYS A 136 -5.97 28.77 -3.05
CA LYS A 136 -4.86 28.31 -3.90
C LYS A 136 -4.83 26.80 -4.07
N ALA A 137 -5.26 26.04 -3.07
CA ALA A 137 -5.31 24.58 -3.10
C ALA A 137 -6.28 24.01 -2.05
N VAL A 138 -6.75 22.79 -2.32
CA VAL A 138 -7.50 21.95 -1.39
C VAL A 138 -6.71 20.66 -1.17
N ILE A 139 -6.38 20.37 0.08
CA ILE A 139 -5.78 19.11 0.51
C ILE A 139 -6.89 18.16 0.96
N VAL A 140 -6.79 16.89 0.57
CA VAL A 140 -7.66 15.82 1.08
C VAL A 140 -6.76 14.78 1.75
N ASP A 141 -6.82 14.69 3.06
CA ASP A 141 -6.20 13.59 3.81
C ASP A 141 -7.07 12.33 3.73
N GLU A 142 -6.45 11.15 3.83
CA GLU A 142 -7.09 9.84 3.58
C GLU A 142 -7.90 9.82 2.27
N ALA A 143 -7.29 10.33 1.20
CA ALA A 143 -7.88 10.54 -0.11
C ALA A 143 -8.42 9.26 -0.81
N HIS A 144 -8.15 8.08 -0.26
CA HIS A 144 -8.77 6.83 -0.71
C HIS A 144 -10.30 6.85 -0.56
N HIS A 145 -10.87 7.74 0.27
CA HIS A 145 -12.31 8.00 0.34
C HIS A 145 -12.86 8.95 -0.72
N ALA A 146 -12.01 9.65 -1.48
CA ALA A 146 -12.43 10.78 -2.30
C ALA A 146 -13.47 10.41 -3.37
N ALA A 147 -13.50 9.15 -3.81
CA ALA A 147 -14.48 8.65 -4.78
C ALA A 147 -15.89 8.42 -4.20
N ALA A 148 -16.05 8.43 -2.87
CA ALA A 148 -17.35 8.27 -2.23
C ALA A 148 -18.29 9.43 -2.61
N PRO A 149 -19.62 9.20 -2.72
CA PRO A 149 -20.58 10.25 -3.06
C PRO A 149 -20.48 11.48 -2.15
N SER A 150 -20.28 11.29 -0.85
CA SER A 150 -20.09 12.37 0.12
C SER A 150 -18.88 13.27 -0.20
N TYR A 151 -17.73 12.68 -0.52
CA TYR A 151 -16.54 13.44 -0.93
C TYR A 151 -16.75 14.12 -2.27
N ARG A 152 -17.32 13.42 -3.26
CA ARG A 152 -17.60 14.00 -4.58
C ARG A 152 -18.52 15.22 -4.51
N ARG A 153 -19.51 15.21 -3.61
CA ARG A 153 -20.38 16.37 -3.35
C ARG A 153 -19.58 17.60 -2.90
N ILE A 154 -18.59 17.41 -2.03
CA ILE A 154 -17.72 18.49 -1.53
C ILE A 154 -16.73 18.92 -2.62
N LEU A 155 -16.06 17.96 -3.27
CA LEU A 155 -14.97 18.25 -4.21
C LEU A 155 -15.47 18.87 -5.53
N ALA A 156 -16.70 18.56 -5.95
CA ALA A 156 -17.34 19.20 -7.11
C ALA A 156 -17.51 20.72 -6.94
N HIS A 157 -17.58 21.23 -5.70
CA HIS A 157 -17.58 22.66 -5.40
C HIS A 157 -16.28 23.35 -5.80
N PHE A 158 -15.14 22.66 -5.70
CA PHE A 158 -13.82 23.23 -5.97
C PHE A 158 -13.31 22.96 -7.38
N ASN A 159 -13.81 21.91 -8.03
CA ASN A 159 -13.36 21.53 -9.37
C ASN A 159 -14.52 20.94 -10.21
N PRO A 160 -14.95 21.63 -11.28
CA PRO A 160 -16.10 21.22 -12.08
C PRO A 160 -15.89 19.91 -12.85
N ALA A 161 -14.64 19.46 -13.02
CA ALA A 161 -14.35 18.17 -13.64
C ALA A 161 -14.74 16.96 -12.75
N ILE A 162 -15.00 17.19 -11.47
CA ILE A 162 -15.50 16.16 -10.54
C ILE A 162 -17.02 16.19 -10.58
N ARG A 163 -17.63 15.10 -11.07
CA ARG A 163 -19.10 14.99 -11.15
C ARG A 163 -19.70 14.89 -9.74
N SER A 164 -20.58 15.83 -9.39
CA SER A 164 -21.44 15.72 -8.21
C SER A 164 -22.38 14.52 -8.34
N PRO A 165 -22.70 13.80 -7.25
CA PRO A 165 -23.80 12.83 -7.24
C PRO A 165 -25.19 13.49 -7.28
N ASP A 166 -25.28 14.78 -6.96
CA ASP A 166 -26.51 15.56 -7.02
C ASP A 166 -26.67 16.13 -8.44
N PRO A 167 -27.71 15.72 -9.21
CA PRO A 167 -27.92 16.18 -10.58
C PRO A 167 -28.35 17.65 -10.67
N THR A 168 -28.84 18.23 -9.56
CA THR A 168 -29.27 19.63 -9.50
C THR A 168 -28.11 20.59 -9.20
N PHE A 169 -26.95 20.05 -8.79
CA PHE A 169 -25.78 20.85 -8.48
C PHE A 169 -25.21 21.50 -9.74
N GLN A 170 -25.25 22.83 -9.78
CA GLN A 170 -24.60 23.63 -10.80
C GLN A 170 -23.21 24.04 -10.30
N PRO A 171 -22.12 23.61 -10.97
CA PRO A 171 -20.78 24.03 -10.58
C PRO A 171 -20.61 25.53 -10.80
N LEU A 172 -19.88 26.18 -9.89
CA LEU A 172 -19.51 27.59 -10.06
C LEU A 172 -18.70 27.77 -11.34
N GLN A 173 -18.96 28.86 -12.07
CA GLN A 173 -18.09 29.27 -13.17
C GLN A 173 -16.78 29.82 -12.59
N LEU A 174 -15.76 28.98 -12.60
CA LEU A 174 -14.45 29.33 -12.11
C LEU A 174 -13.55 29.74 -13.27
N SER A 175 -12.84 30.87 -13.12
CA SER A 175 -11.83 31.30 -14.10
C SER A 175 -10.68 30.29 -14.23
N ARG A 176 -10.49 29.42 -13.22
CA ARG A 176 -9.56 28.30 -13.23
C ARG A 176 -10.01 27.20 -12.26
N PRO A 177 -9.74 25.90 -12.55
CA PRO A 177 -9.92 24.84 -11.57
C PRO A 177 -8.93 24.99 -10.40
N ILE A 178 -9.40 24.79 -9.18
CA ILE A 178 -8.54 24.80 -7.98
C ILE A 178 -7.82 23.45 -7.88
N PRO A 179 -6.50 23.45 -7.63
CA PRO A 179 -5.76 22.24 -7.32
C PRO A 179 -6.36 21.47 -6.14
N ILE A 180 -6.67 20.19 -6.35
CA ILE A 180 -7.07 19.21 -5.33
C ILE A 180 -5.95 18.17 -5.22
N ILE A 181 -5.39 18.04 -4.02
CA ILE A 181 -4.21 17.22 -3.75
C ILE A 181 -4.59 16.20 -2.68
N GLY A 182 -4.68 14.94 -3.08
CA GLY A 182 -5.05 13.84 -2.20
C GLY A 182 -3.84 13.14 -1.61
N PHE A 183 -3.81 12.93 -0.30
CA PHE A 183 -2.81 12.13 0.40
C PHE A 183 -3.46 10.87 0.98
N SER A 184 -2.83 9.71 0.81
CA SER A 184 -3.33 8.45 1.37
C SER A 184 -2.20 7.45 1.59
N ALA A 185 -2.39 6.48 2.48
CA ALA A 185 -1.48 5.33 2.60
C ALA A 185 -1.43 4.52 1.32
N THR A 186 -2.60 4.24 0.73
CA THR A 186 -2.70 3.55 -0.56
C THR A 186 -3.73 4.23 -1.46
N PHE A 187 -3.55 4.08 -2.78
CA PHE A 187 -4.51 4.47 -3.81
C PHE A 187 -5.16 3.25 -4.48
N SER A 188 -5.13 2.09 -3.83
CA SER A 188 -5.76 0.86 -4.31
C SER A 188 -7.08 0.59 -3.57
N ARG A 189 -8.16 0.39 -4.33
CA ARG A 189 -9.39 -0.27 -3.86
C ARG A 189 -9.51 -1.63 -4.54
N HIS A 190 -10.15 -2.59 -3.89
CA HIS A 190 -10.38 -3.95 -4.40
C HIS A 190 -11.28 -4.03 -5.64
N ASP A 191 -11.96 -2.94 -5.97
CA ASP A 191 -12.93 -2.85 -7.05
C ASP A 191 -12.34 -2.32 -8.37
N GLY A 192 -11.04 -1.99 -8.44
CA GLY A 192 -10.34 -1.63 -9.68
C GLY A 192 -10.80 -0.33 -10.37
N LEU A 193 -11.84 0.32 -9.89
CA LEU A 193 -12.44 1.53 -10.46
C LEU A 193 -12.94 2.43 -9.33
N ALA A 194 -12.29 3.58 -9.09
CA ALA A 194 -12.90 4.68 -8.34
C ALA A 194 -12.03 5.95 -8.24
N LEU A 195 -10.72 5.84 -7.95
CA LEU A 195 -9.91 7.03 -7.67
C LEU A 195 -9.59 7.84 -8.93
N GLY A 196 -9.53 7.20 -10.11
CA GLY A 196 -9.40 7.90 -11.40
C GLY A 196 -10.56 8.83 -11.75
N SER A 197 -11.73 8.64 -11.11
CA SER A 197 -12.85 9.57 -11.27
C SER A 197 -12.57 10.93 -10.61
N VAL A 198 -11.72 10.95 -9.57
CA VAL A 198 -11.41 12.15 -8.79
C VAL A 198 -10.01 12.66 -9.04
N PHE A 199 -9.00 11.80 -9.14
CA PHE A 199 -7.61 12.17 -9.37
C PHE A 199 -7.18 11.82 -10.80
N GLN A 200 -6.56 12.77 -11.49
CA GLN A 200 -6.03 12.60 -12.85
C GLN A 200 -4.75 11.77 -12.84
N GLN A 201 -3.90 11.97 -11.84
CA GLN A 201 -2.57 11.36 -11.79
C GLN A 201 -2.14 11.13 -10.34
N ILE A 202 -1.59 9.95 -10.06
CA ILE A 202 -0.78 9.71 -8.86
C ILE A 202 0.64 10.19 -9.19
N VAL A 203 1.08 11.27 -8.55
CA VAL A 203 2.34 11.95 -8.90
C VAL A 203 3.53 11.42 -8.10
N TYR A 204 3.26 10.84 -6.93
CA TYR A 204 4.27 10.27 -6.07
C TYR A 204 3.73 9.04 -5.34
N HIS A 205 4.55 8.01 -5.25
CA HIS A 205 4.28 6.79 -4.49
C HIS A 205 5.57 6.31 -3.85
N CYS A 206 5.53 6.09 -2.54
CA CYS A 206 6.58 5.45 -1.78
C CYS A 206 5.95 4.28 -1.01
N ASP A 207 6.54 3.10 -1.12
CA ASP A 207 6.04 1.91 -0.45
C ASP A 207 6.61 1.80 0.98
N PHE A 208 5.85 1.26 1.91
CA PHE A 208 6.29 1.12 3.31
C PHE A 208 7.55 0.24 3.42
N LEU A 209 7.70 -0.76 2.54
CA LEU A 209 8.91 -1.57 2.43
C LEU A 209 10.15 -0.73 2.08
N GLU A 210 10.04 0.17 1.12
CA GLU A 210 11.12 1.10 0.77
C GLU A 210 11.45 1.99 1.97
N MET A 211 10.44 2.44 2.72
CA MET A 211 10.65 3.29 3.90
C MET A 211 11.24 2.56 5.11
N ILE A 212 10.92 1.29 5.34
CA ILE A 212 11.62 0.47 6.35
C ILE A 212 13.08 0.31 5.90
N LYS A 213 13.31 -0.02 4.63
CA LYS A 213 14.65 -0.28 4.10
C LYS A 213 15.57 0.93 4.23
N GLU A 214 15.03 2.10 3.93
CA GLU A 214 15.72 3.38 4.04
C GLU A 214 15.72 3.94 5.48
N GLN A 215 15.26 3.17 6.47
CA GLN A 215 15.27 3.54 7.89
C GLN A 215 14.50 4.86 8.14
N TRP A 216 13.42 5.09 7.40
CA TRP A 216 12.47 6.20 7.63
C TRP A 216 11.29 5.79 8.52
N LEU A 217 11.01 4.49 8.59
CA LEU A 217 10.14 3.83 9.56
C LEU A 217 11.01 3.01 10.53
N CYS A 218 10.48 2.62 11.68
CA CYS A 218 11.22 1.73 12.57
C CYS A 218 11.33 0.33 11.96
N ASP A 219 12.33 -0.44 12.39
CA ASP A 219 12.42 -1.85 12.04
C ASP A 219 11.17 -2.61 12.51
N VAL A 220 10.79 -3.65 11.76
CA VAL A 220 9.57 -4.41 12.02
C VAL A 220 9.87 -5.89 12.11
N ARG A 221 9.44 -6.51 13.21
CA ARG A 221 9.43 -7.96 13.40
C ARG A 221 8.01 -8.47 13.20
N PHE A 222 7.87 -9.62 12.56
CA PHE A 222 6.55 -10.20 12.32
C PHE A 222 6.46 -11.59 12.92
N THR A 223 5.32 -11.91 13.53
CA THR A 223 4.94 -13.26 13.92
C THR A 223 3.59 -13.57 13.29
N SER A 224 3.55 -14.58 12.42
CA SER A 224 2.28 -15.17 11.99
C SER A 224 1.91 -16.32 12.92
N VAL A 225 0.77 -16.22 13.59
CA VAL A 225 0.18 -17.27 14.42
C VAL A 225 -0.80 -18.05 13.56
N LYS A 226 -0.55 -19.34 13.37
CA LYS A 226 -1.52 -20.20 12.67
C LYS A 226 -2.59 -20.62 13.67
N ALA A 227 -3.82 -20.28 13.36
CA ALA A 227 -5.00 -20.65 14.13
C ALA A 227 -5.99 -21.37 13.20
N ASN A 228 -6.63 -22.43 13.70
CA ASN A 228 -7.61 -23.21 12.95
C ASN A 228 -8.96 -22.48 12.87
N ILE A 229 -8.94 -21.29 12.27
CA ILE A 229 -10.07 -20.36 12.17
C ILE A 229 -10.65 -20.48 10.76
N ASP A 230 -11.80 -21.15 10.62
CA ASP A 230 -12.45 -21.27 9.32
C ASP A 230 -13.20 -19.99 8.93
N LEU A 231 -12.67 -19.24 7.95
CA LEU A 231 -13.31 -18.00 7.48
C LEU A 231 -14.24 -18.19 6.27
N ARG A 232 -14.42 -19.41 5.74
CA ARG A 232 -15.12 -19.66 4.46
C ARG A 232 -16.56 -19.15 4.41
N ASN A 233 -17.24 -19.21 5.54
CA ASN A 233 -18.64 -18.81 5.66
C ASN A 233 -18.80 -17.34 6.10
N VAL A 234 -17.72 -16.58 6.22
CA VAL A 234 -17.81 -15.16 6.57
C VAL A 234 -18.29 -14.35 5.38
N THR A 235 -19.43 -13.69 5.55
CA THR A 235 -20.02 -12.84 4.51
C THR A 235 -19.14 -11.62 4.21
N VAL A 236 -19.11 -11.20 2.94
CA VAL A 236 -18.36 -10.03 2.48
C VAL A 236 -19.30 -8.85 2.32
N ASN A 237 -18.90 -7.68 2.81
CA ASN A 237 -19.62 -6.44 2.59
C ASN A 237 -19.42 -5.97 1.14
N SER A 238 -20.49 -5.96 0.35
CA SER A 238 -20.47 -5.59 -1.07
C SER A 238 -19.97 -4.16 -1.34
N ARG A 239 -20.12 -3.23 -0.38
CA ARG A 239 -19.70 -1.83 -0.52
C ARG A 239 -18.21 -1.63 -0.29
N THR A 240 -17.61 -2.39 0.63
CA THR A 240 -16.20 -2.23 1.02
C THR A 240 -15.29 -3.31 0.44
N GLY A 241 -15.85 -4.45 0.02
CA GLY A 241 -15.08 -5.64 -0.37
C GLY A 241 -14.36 -6.32 0.81
N ASP A 242 -14.64 -5.89 2.05
CA ASP A 242 -14.06 -6.45 3.29
C ASP A 242 -15.09 -7.34 4.00
N PHE A 243 -14.65 -8.13 4.99
CA PHE A 243 -15.55 -8.98 5.77
C PHE A 243 -16.63 -8.17 6.50
N ASN A 244 -17.83 -8.74 6.59
CA ASN A 244 -18.89 -8.25 7.45
C ASN A 244 -18.48 -8.46 8.92
N ALA A 245 -18.47 -7.39 9.71
CA ALA A 245 -17.98 -7.43 11.08
C ALA A 245 -18.81 -8.34 12.01
N THR A 246 -20.12 -8.43 11.81
CA THR A 246 -20.98 -9.30 12.63
C THR A 246 -20.67 -10.77 12.33
N SER A 247 -20.68 -11.14 11.05
CA SER A 247 -20.37 -12.50 10.60
C SER A 247 -18.95 -12.93 10.99
N LEU A 248 -17.97 -12.02 10.91
CA LEU A 248 -16.59 -12.29 11.31
C LEU A 248 -16.46 -12.48 12.83
N ALA A 249 -17.20 -11.70 13.63
CA ALA A 249 -17.12 -11.79 15.09
C ALA A 249 -17.64 -13.13 15.64
N HIS A 250 -18.60 -13.78 14.97
CA HIS A 250 -19.07 -15.10 15.39
C HIS A 250 -17.98 -16.18 15.37
N ILE A 251 -16.97 -16.02 14.52
CA ILE A 251 -15.87 -16.98 14.38
C ILE A 251 -14.67 -16.57 15.23
N ILE A 252 -14.38 -15.26 15.29
CA ILE A 252 -13.17 -14.74 15.94
C ILE A 252 -13.38 -14.50 17.44
N ASN A 253 -14.57 -14.09 17.87
CA ASN A 253 -14.82 -13.76 19.27
C ASN A 253 -15.27 -14.98 20.07
N THR A 254 -14.37 -15.96 20.21
CA THR A 254 -14.53 -17.14 21.05
C THR A 254 -13.46 -17.15 22.12
N ASP A 255 -13.72 -17.79 23.27
CA ASP A 255 -12.75 -17.85 24.37
C ASP A 255 -11.44 -18.51 23.93
N THR A 256 -11.53 -19.59 23.14
CA THR A 256 -10.38 -20.27 22.55
C THR A 256 -9.51 -19.33 21.70
N VAL A 257 -10.10 -18.56 20.78
CA VAL A 257 -9.33 -17.62 19.93
C VAL A 257 -8.81 -16.44 20.74
N ASN A 258 -9.59 -15.91 21.68
CA ASN A 258 -9.17 -14.82 22.55
C ASN A 258 -7.98 -15.24 23.45
N ASN A 259 -8.05 -16.43 24.06
CA ASN A 259 -6.97 -16.99 24.86
C ASN A 259 -5.72 -17.24 24.00
N LEU A 260 -5.88 -17.75 22.78
CA LEU A 260 -4.78 -17.90 21.82
C LEU A 260 -4.10 -16.57 21.52
N VAL A 261 -4.87 -15.48 21.37
CA VAL A 261 -4.31 -14.13 21.15
C VAL A 261 -3.45 -13.68 22.33
N VAL A 262 -3.93 -13.88 23.55
CA VAL A 262 -3.19 -13.51 24.78
C VAL A 262 -1.94 -14.37 24.95
N GLN A 263 -2.03 -15.68 24.71
CA GLN A 263 -0.89 -16.61 24.77
C GLN A 263 0.19 -16.25 23.74
N ALA A 264 -0.19 -15.96 22.49
CA ALA A 264 0.76 -15.53 21.47
C ALA A 264 1.49 -14.23 21.84
N TRP A 265 0.78 -13.30 22.51
CA TRP A 265 1.40 -12.09 23.03
C TRP A 265 2.37 -12.40 24.19
N LEU A 266 1.98 -13.26 25.13
CA LEU A 266 2.84 -13.69 26.23
C LEU A 266 4.12 -14.38 25.74
N ASP A 267 4.01 -15.22 24.70
CA ASP A 267 5.14 -16.00 24.18
C ASP A 267 6.15 -15.13 23.40
N ARG A 268 5.68 -14.13 22.65
CA ARG A 268 6.51 -13.42 21.66
C ARG A 268 6.72 -11.93 21.97
N ALA A 269 5.84 -11.34 22.76
CA ALA A 269 5.76 -9.90 22.96
C ALA A 269 5.59 -9.46 24.42
N ARG A 270 5.74 -10.35 25.42
CA ARG A 270 5.61 -10.00 26.85
C ARG A 270 6.54 -8.87 27.31
N GLN A 271 7.71 -8.76 26.70
CA GLN A 271 8.70 -7.71 26.97
C GLN A 271 8.32 -6.33 26.41
N ARG A 272 7.27 -6.25 25.58
CA ARG A 272 6.82 -5.01 24.93
C ARG A 272 6.07 -4.14 25.92
N GLN A 273 6.28 -2.83 25.81
CA GLN A 273 5.74 -1.85 26.76
C GLN A 273 4.42 -1.23 26.31
N SER A 274 4.09 -1.31 25.02
CA SER A 274 2.93 -0.62 24.45
C SER A 274 2.36 -1.38 23.26
N THR A 275 1.43 -2.28 23.56
CA THR A 275 0.73 -3.13 22.60
C THR A 275 -0.62 -2.55 22.21
N LEU A 276 -0.81 -2.31 20.91
CA LEU A 276 -2.09 -1.91 20.33
C LEU A 276 -2.77 -3.11 19.66
N VAL A 277 -4.00 -3.43 20.07
CA VAL A 277 -4.77 -4.58 19.55
C VAL A 277 -5.95 -4.10 18.71
N PHE A 278 -6.09 -4.64 17.51
CA PHE A 278 -7.21 -4.37 16.61
C PHE A 278 -8.20 -5.54 16.59
N CYS A 279 -9.42 -5.31 17.09
CA CYS A 279 -10.51 -6.28 17.12
C CYS A 279 -11.59 -6.00 16.08
N VAL A 280 -12.52 -6.95 15.96
CA VAL A 280 -13.61 -6.94 14.96
C VAL A 280 -14.72 -5.94 15.33
N ASN A 281 -15.27 -6.02 16.55
CA ASN A 281 -16.41 -5.21 17.00
C ASN A 281 -16.35 -4.96 18.52
N ILE A 282 -17.38 -4.29 19.06
CA ILE A 282 -17.45 -3.91 20.49
C ILE A 282 -17.56 -5.13 21.42
N ALA A 283 -18.24 -6.20 20.99
CA ALA A 283 -18.31 -7.42 21.80
C ALA A 283 -16.92 -8.07 21.93
N HIS A 284 -16.19 -8.14 20.82
CA HIS A 284 -14.85 -8.72 20.76
C HIS A 284 -13.84 -7.92 21.59
N ILE A 285 -13.83 -6.57 21.54
CA ILE A 285 -12.89 -5.81 22.40
C ILE A 285 -13.14 -6.09 23.89
N ARG A 286 -14.39 -6.29 24.32
CA ARG A 286 -14.71 -6.54 25.73
C ARG A 286 -14.23 -7.92 26.16
N ALA A 287 -14.52 -8.94 25.34
CA ALA A 287 -14.10 -10.31 25.61
C ALA A 287 -12.57 -10.45 25.60
N LEU A 288 -11.88 -9.90 24.59
CA LEU A 288 -10.43 -9.99 24.52
C LEU A 288 -9.74 -9.18 25.64
N THR A 289 -10.27 -8.01 26.00
CA THR A 289 -9.74 -7.27 27.16
C THR A 289 -9.91 -8.06 28.45
N LYS A 290 -11.06 -8.70 28.65
CA LYS A 290 -11.28 -9.59 29.78
C LYS A 290 -10.28 -10.76 29.78
N ALA A 291 -10.04 -11.40 28.62
CA ALA A 291 -9.04 -12.46 28.51
C ALA A 291 -7.65 -11.97 28.97
N PHE A 292 -7.18 -10.81 28.50
CA PHE A 292 -5.92 -10.23 29.00
C PHE A 292 -5.90 -10.04 30.52
N GLN A 293 -6.99 -9.52 31.09
CA GLN A 293 -7.12 -9.29 32.53
C GLN A 293 -7.16 -10.60 33.34
N ASP A 294 -7.81 -11.65 32.81
CA ASP A 294 -7.87 -12.97 33.43
C ASP A 294 -6.46 -13.64 33.44
N PHE A 295 -5.59 -13.29 32.49
CA PHE A 295 -4.16 -13.63 32.49
C PHE A 295 -3.28 -12.68 33.33
N GLY A 296 -3.88 -11.76 34.09
CA GLY A 296 -3.17 -10.84 34.99
C GLY A 296 -2.50 -9.65 34.31
N ILE A 297 -2.91 -9.30 33.09
CA ILE A 297 -2.32 -8.21 32.29
C ILE A 297 -3.25 -6.98 32.33
N ASP A 298 -2.73 -5.81 32.69
CA ASP A 298 -3.52 -4.56 32.61
C ASP A 298 -3.79 -4.21 31.13
N ALA A 299 -5.00 -4.52 30.70
CA ALA A 299 -5.54 -4.19 29.40
C ALA A 299 -6.78 -3.31 29.54
N ARG A 300 -6.88 -2.32 28.66
CA ARG A 300 -8.03 -1.40 28.58
C ARG A 300 -8.50 -1.30 27.14
N TYR A 301 -9.77 -0.93 26.91
CA TYR A 301 -10.32 -0.82 25.56
C TYR A 301 -10.87 0.56 25.21
N LEU A 302 -11.01 0.80 23.91
CA LEU A 302 -11.58 2.00 23.33
C LEU A 302 -12.53 1.67 22.17
N HIS A 303 -13.68 2.33 22.09
CA HIS A 303 -14.62 2.21 20.97
C HIS A 303 -15.31 3.53 20.60
N SER A 304 -16.11 3.51 19.53
CA SER A 304 -16.85 4.67 19.00
C SER A 304 -17.70 5.40 20.04
N GLY A 305 -18.25 4.66 21.00
CA GLY A 305 -19.11 5.16 22.08
C GLY A 305 -18.36 5.69 23.30
N THR A 306 -17.04 5.50 23.41
CA THR A 306 -16.26 6.03 24.53
C THR A 306 -16.30 7.57 24.52
N PRO A 307 -16.76 8.23 25.60
CA PRO A 307 -16.79 9.68 25.74
C PRO A 307 -15.46 10.34 25.43
N ALA A 308 -15.48 11.57 24.88
CA ALA A 308 -14.27 12.25 24.42
C ALA A 308 -13.25 12.50 25.55
N ALA A 309 -13.70 12.85 26.75
CA ALA A 309 -12.84 13.09 27.91
C ALA A 309 -12.16 11.78 28.37
N GLU A 310 -12.93 10.70 28.49
CA GLU A 310 -12.43 9.37 28.85
C GLU A 310 -11.44 8.84 27.81
N ARG A 311 -11.76 8.98 26.51
CA ARG A 311 -10.85 8.64 25.41
C ARG A 311 -9.52 9.36 25.51
N HIS A 312 -9.57 10.67 25.81
CA HIS A 312 -8.35 11.46 25.97
C HIS A 312 -7.53 10.97 27.16
N ALA A 313 -8.17 10.71 28.30
CA ALA A 313 -7.50 10.17 29.49
C ALA A 313 -6.85 8.80 29.22
N LEU A 314 -7.56 7.86 28.59
CA LEU A 314 -7.04 6.54 28.24
C LEU A 314 -5.82 6.64 27.31
N ILE A 315 -5.93 7.42 26.22
CA ILE A 315 -4.81 7.59 25.28
C ILE A 315 -3.61 8.24 25.96
N THR A 316 -3.82 9.24 26.83
CA THR A 316 -2.74 9.91 27.56
C THR A 316 -2.07 8.95 28.55
N ALA A 317 -2.82 8.15 29.30
CA ALA A 317 -2.30 7.13 30.19
C ALA A 317 -1.51 6.03 29.44
N PHE A 318 -2.00 5.59 28.28
CA PHE A 318 -1.30 4.64 27.42
C PHE A 318 0.02 5.22 26.86
N LYS A 319 0.02 6.49 26.45
CA LYS A 319 1.25 7.19 26.01
C LYS A 319 2.28 7.34 27.12
N ALA A 320 1.82 7.45 28.36
CA ALA A 320 2.65 7.53 29.54
C ALA A 320 3.13 6.15 30.06
N GLY A 321 2.77 5.04 29.39
CA GLY A 321 3.16 3.70 29.78
C GLY A 321 2.49 3.19 31.06
N GLN A 322 1.36 3.76 31.46
CA GLN A 322 0.66 3.36 32.70
C GLN A 322 0.01 1.97 32.60
N TYR A 323 -0.21 1.47 31.39
CA TYR A 323 -0.70 0.13 31.14
C TYR A 323 -0.20 -0.38 29.77
N PRO A 324 0.11 -1.68 29.62
CA PRO A 324 0.79 -2.21 28.46
C PRO A 324 -0.12 -2.48 27.25
N VAL A 325 -1.42 -2.72 27.44
CA VAL A 325 -2.30 -3.19 26.35
C VAL A 325 -3.50 -2.27 26.14
N LEU A 326 -3.64 -1.73 24.92
CA LEU A 326 -4.82 -0.98 24.48
C LEU A 326 -5.55 -1.71 23.35
N VAL A 327 -6.78 -2.12 23.62
CA VAL A 327 -7.64 -2.84 22.68
C VAL A 327 -8.61 -1.88 21.99
N ASN A 328 -8.77 -1.96 20.68
CA ASN A 328 -9.69 -1.07 19.95
C ASN A 328 -10.43 -1.77 18.81
N CYS A 329 -11.59 -1.21 18.44
CA CYS A 329 -12.26 -1.52 17.18
C CYS A 329 -12.52 -0.24 16.37
N ALA A 330 -11.96 -0.18 15.16
CA ALA A 330 -12.13 0.87 14.15
C ALA A 330 -11.72 2.32 14.49
N ILE A 331 -11.61 2.73 15.77
CA ILE A 331 -11.25 4.10 16.12
C ILE A 331 -9.78 4.40 15.81
N LEU A 332 -8.85 3.54 16.22
CA LEU A 332 -7.41 3.85 16.12
C LEU A 332 -6.80 3.42 14.79
N THR A 333 -7.63 2.95 13.85
CA THR A 333 -7.21 2.62 12.49
C THR A 333 -6.77 3.89 11.74
N GLU A 334 -7.40 5.04 12.01
CA GLU A 334 -7.09 6.34 11.43
C GLU A 334 -6.93 7.41 12.53
N GLY A 335 -6.13 8.45 12.26
CA GLY A 335 -6.03 9.61 13.16
C GLY A 335 -5.38 9.40 14.54
N ALA A 336 -4.92 8.19 14.86
CA ALA A 336 -4.16 7.94 16.07
C ALA A 336 -2.67 8.29 15.90
N ASP A 337 -2.17 9.12 16.81
CA ASP A 337 -0.77 9.50 16.93
C ASP A 337 -0.22 9.07 18.30
N ILE A 338 0.31 7.85 18.35
CA ILE A 338 0.80 7.19 19.57
C ILE A 338 2.17 6.58 19.24
N PRO A 339 3.26 7.36 19.33
CA PRO A 339 4.57 6.95 18.82
C PRO A 339 5.24 5.85 19.66
N ASN A 340 4.85 5.69 20.94
CA ASN A 340 5.38 4.68 21.85
C ASN A 340 4.96 3.24 21.55
N ILE A 341 3.99 3.00 20.63
CA ILE A 341 3.55 1.65 20.28
C ILE A 341 4.73 0.83 19.73
N ASP A 342 5.13 -0.22 20.45
CA ASP A 342 6.21 -1.13 20.08
C ASP A 342 5.70 -2.54 19.70
N CYS A 343 4.39 -2.77 19.82
CA CYS A 343 3.74 -3.99 19.35
C CYS A 343 2.32 -3.73 18.82
N VAL A 344 1.96 -4.39 17.72
CA VAL A 344 0.61 -4.37 17.15
C VAL A 344 0.11 -5.79 17.00
N ILE A 345 -1.10 -6.05 17.50
CA ILE A 345 -1.80 -7.32 17.31
C ILE A 345 -2.97 -7.08 16.35
N VAL A 346 -2.98 -7.83 15.25
CA VAL A 346 -4.09 -7.83 14.29
C VAL A 346 -5.01 -9.02 14.58
N ALA A 347 -5.89 -8.85 15.57
CA ALA A 347 -6.94 -9.82 15.92
C ALA A 347 -8.21 -9.67 15.05
N ARG A 348 -8.11 -8.95 13.93
CA ARG A 348 -9.19 -8.72 12.98
C ARG A 348 -8.71 -9.11 11.58
N PRO A 349 -9.00 -10.33 11.12
CA PRO A 349 -8.78 -10.70 9.73
C PRO A 349 -9.46 -9.70 8.80
N THR A 350 -8.77 -9.29 7.74
CA THR A 350 -9.29 -8.33 6.77
C THR A 350 -8.93 -8.75 5.36
N ARG A 351 -9.82 -8.45 4.42
CA ARG A 351 -9.50 -8.56 3.00
C ARG A 351 -8.84 -7.28 2.49
N SER A 352 -8.88 -6.18 3.24
CA SER A 352 -8.41 -4.86 2.82
C SER A 352 -6.92 -4.63 3.06
N ARG A 353 -6.14 -4.53 1.97
CA ARG A 353 -4.71 -4.17 2.05
C ARG A 353 -4.50 -2.80 2.67
N ASN A 354 -5.41 -1.86 2.40
CA ASN A 354 -5.34 -0.52 2.99
C ASN A 354 -5.56 -0.56 4.50
N VAL A 355 -6.60 -1.26 4.96
CA VAL A 355 -6.89 -1.38 6.40
C VAL A 355 -5.75 -2.10 7.12
N PHE A 356 -5.23 -3.19 6.55
CA PHE A 356 -4.08 -3.89 7.12
C PHE A 356 -2.86 -2.98 7.25
N ALA A 357 -2.49 -2.26 6.17
CA ALA A 357 -1.38 -1.32 6.18
C ALA A 357 -1.59 -0.15 7.17
N GLN A 358 -2.81 0.35 7.31
CA GLN A 358 -3.17 1.38 8.29
C GLN A 358 -3.01 0.88 9.73
N MET A 359 -3.41 -0.38 10.02
CA MET A 359 -3.29 -0.99 11.35
C MET A 359 -1.82 -1.17 11.75
N ILE A 360 -1.04 -1.89 10.94
CA ILE A 360 0.38 -2.14 11.26
C ILE A 360 1.19 -0.83 11.25
N GLY A 361 0.83 0.11 10.38
CA GLY A 361 1.49 1.41 10.26
C GLY A 361 1.39 2.28 11.52
N ARG A 362 0.49 1.96 12.46
CA ARG A 362 0.46 2.62 13.78
C ARG A 362 1.69 2.29 14.61
N GLY A 363 2.17 1.05 14.51
CA GLY A 363 3.38 0.58 15.16
C GLY A 363 4.66 0.92 14.40
N MET A 364 4.62 1.33 13.13
CA MET A 364 5.85 1.54 12.33
C MET A 364 6.52 2.91 12.51
N ARG A 365 5.92 3.80 13.32
CA ARG A 365 6.47 5.13 13.56
C ARG A 365 7.76 5.06 14.38
N GLN A 366 8.78 5.81 13.97
CA GLN A 366 9.99 5.99 14.77
C GLN A 366 9.66 6.81 16.03
N SER A 367 10.26 6.42 17.15
CA SER A 367 10.17 7.19 18.39
C SER A 367 11.48 7.12 19.15
N LEU A 368 12.39 8.02 18.79
CA LEU A 368 13.68 8.16 19.47
C LEU A 368 13.50 8.58 20.94
N SER A 369 12.47 9.39 21.22
CA SER A 369 12.17 9.88 22.57
C SER A 369 11.67 8.81 23.53
N THR A 370 11.15 7.68 23.03
CA THR A 370 10.63 6.59 23.88
C THR A 370 11.60 5.41 23.97
N GLY A 371 12.79 5.51 23.36
CA GLY A 371 13.76 4.40 23.28
C GLY A 371 13.29 3.23 22.41
N LYS A 372 12.31 3.45 21.52
CA LYS A 372 11.75 2.37 20.70
C LYS A 372 12.68 2.01 19.55
N GLU A 373 13.20 0.79 19.56
CA GLU A 373 14.09 0.26 18.52
C GLU A 373 13.34 -0.32 17.32
N ASN A 374 12.31 -1.14 17.58
CA ASN A 374 11.55 -1.84 16.55
C ASN A 374 10.09 -2.06 16.98
N CYS A 375 9.25 -2.45 16.04
CA CYS A 375 7.85 -2.82 16.30
C CYS A 375 7.60 -4.30 15.99
N HIS A 376 6.92 -5.00 16.90
CA HIS A 376 6.48 -6.38 16.70
C HIS A 376 5.04 -6.44 16.20
N ILE A 377 4.82 -7.03 15.04
CA ILE A 377 3.49 -7.25 14.46
C ILE A 377 3.12 -8.72 14.66
N ILE A 378 2.03 -8.98 15.37
CA ILE A 378 1.46 -10.32 15.54
C ILE A 378 0.18 -10.38 14.69
N ASP A 379 0.14 -11.33 13.77
CA ASP A 379 -0.95 -11.54 12.82
C ASP A 379 -1.48 -12.97 12.91
N PHE A 380 -2.79 -13.14 12.88
CA PHE A 380 -3.44 -14.44 13.00
C PHE A 380 -3.90 -14.90 11.62
N VAL A 381 -3.29 -15.96 11.12
CA VAL A 381 -3.51 -16.49 9.77
C VAL A 381 -4.34 -17.76 9.85
N ASP A 382 -5.41 -17.80 9.05
CA ASP A 382 -6.27 -18.97 8.82
C ASP A 382 -5.44 -20.14 8.24
N SER A 383 -5.54 -21.32 8.85
CA SER A 383 -4.88 -22.56 8.42
C SER A 383 -5.68 -23.41 7.43
N THR A 384 -6.96 -23.12 7.20
CA THR A 384 -7.88 -23.95 6.41
C THR A 384 -8.26 -23.28 5.09
N ASN A 385 -7.85 -23.87 3.96
CA ASN A 385 -8.25 -23.52 2.58
C ASN A 385 -8.71 -22.07 2.37
N ARG A 386 -7.73 -21.18 2.11
CA ARG A 386 -7.93 -19.74 2.10
C ARG A 386 -9.22 -19.27 1.43
N VAL A 387 -9.95 -18.42 2.14
CA VAL A 387 -10.86 -17.47 1.51
C VAL A 387 -10.05 -16.51 0.63
N ALA A 388 -10.34 -16.51 -0.67
CA ALA A 388 -9.67 -15.64 -1.62
C ALA A 388 -9.74 -14.16 -1.17
N GLY A 389 -8.59 -13.50 -1.06
CA GLY A 389 -8.50 -12.06 -0.80
C GLY A 389 -8.22 -11.64 0.64
N VAL A 390 -8.06 -12.57 1.60
CA VAL A 390 -7.59 -12.22 2.95
C VAL A 390 -6.15 -11.70 2.89
N VAL A 391 -5.92 -10.55 3.52
CA VAL A 391 -4.60 -9.92 3.63
C VAL A 391 -3.99 -10.34 4.95
N SER A 392 -2.79 -10.92 4.87
CA SER A 392 -1.95 -11.25 6.02
C SER A 392 -0.57 -10.64 5.84
N THR A 393 0.31 -10.87 6.80
CA THR A 393 1.69 -10.41 6.73
C THR A 393 2.41 -10.95 5.48
N PRO A 394 2.46 -12.27 5.20
CA PRO A 394 3.08 -12.79 3.96
C PRO A 394 2.36 -12.27 2.72
N THR A 395 1.03 -12.37 2.70
CA THR A 395 0.08 -11.46 2.03
C THR A 395 0.61 -10.16 1.46
N LEU A 396 0.89 -9.26 2.40
CA LEU A 396 1.26 -7.88 2.21
C LEU A 396 2.62 -7.73 1.49
N PHE A 397 3.53 -8.68 1.74
CA PHE A 397 4.84 -8.81 1.09
C PHE A 397 4.78 -9.49 -0.28
N GLY A 398 3.58 -9.81 -0.78
CA GLY A 398 3.39 -10.50 -2.06
C GLY A 398 3.69 -12.01 -1.97
N LEU A 399 3.60 -12.57 -0.77
CA LEU A 399 3.88 -13.97 -0.46
C LEU A 399 2.60 -14.72 -0.11
N ASP A 400 2.63 -16.05 -0.27
CA ASP A 400 1.50 -16.92 -0.03
C ASP A 400 1.80 -17.69 1.26
N PRO A 401 1.01 -17.49 2.32
CA PRO A 401 1.17 -18.19 3.60
C PRO A 401 1.31 -19.72 3.51
N GLU A 402 0.91 -20.39 2.40
CA GLU A 402 1.06 -21.84 2.21
C GLU A 402 2.47 -22.23 1.76
N GLU A 403 3.27 -21.31 1.20
CA GLU A 403 4.70 -21.58 0.90
C GLU A 403 5.54 -21.82 2.16
N LEU A 404 4.98 -21.51 3.33
CA LEU A 404 5.56 -21.72 4.66
C LEU A 404 4.95 -22.94 5.38
N ILE A 405 4.09 -23.71 4.71
CA ILE A 405 3.36 -24.87 5.30
C ILE A 405 4.05 -26.20 4.95
N ASP A 406 4.68 -26.30 3.79
CA ASP A 406 5.49 -27.48 3.46
C ASP A 406 6.88 -27.33 4.09
N GLY A 407 7.27 -28.24 4.98
CA GLY A 407 8.55 -28.26 5.72
C GLY A 407 9.85 -28.22 4.89
N LYS A 408 9.79 -27.90 3.60
CA LYS A 408 10.93 -27.70 2.70
C LYS A 408 11.68 -26.37 2.91
N VAL A 409 11.08 -25.41 3.63
CA VAL A 409 11.81 -24.22 4.08
C VAL A 409 12.78 -24.55 5.22
N HIS A 410 12.51 -25.60 6.00
CA HIS A 410 13.39 -26.08 7.08
C HIS A 410 14.79 -26.46 6.56
N PHE A 411 14.89 -26.96 5.32
CA PHE A 411 16.16 -27.36 4.70
C PHE A 411 17.03 -26.19 4.21
N CYS A 412 16.45 -25.00 4.00
CA CYS A 412 17.22 -23.83 3.55
C CYS A 412 17.94 -23.14 4.72
N PHE A 413 17.35 -23.20 5.92
CA PHE A 413 17.87 -22.55 7.13
C PHE A 413 19.06 -23.26 7.77
N MET A 414 19.24 -24.58 7.57
CA MET A 414 20.43 -25.31 8.05
C MET A 414 21.76 -24.80 7.47
N LYS A 415 21.75 -24.11 6.31
CA LYS A 415 22.99 -23.63 5.65
C LYS A 415 23.42 -22.22 6.04
N VAL A 416 22.62 -21.49 6.80
CA VAL A 416 22.92 -20.11 7.21
C VAL A 416 22.91 -19.98 8.74
N GLY A 417 23.60 -20.90 9.43
CA GLY A 417 24.25 -20.71 10.74
C GLY A 417 23.53 -19.98 11.90
N LEU A 418 22.21 -19.77 11.89
CA LEU A 418 21.50 -19.00 12.92
C LEU A 418 20.11 -19.59 13.15
N ILE A 419 20.02 -20.50 14.12
CA ILE A 419 19.02 -20.63 15.20
C ILE A 419 19.21 -22.03 15.82
N SER A 420 19.28 -22.05 17.15
CA SER A 420 19.52 -23.21 18.01
C SER A 420 18.21 -23.93 18.38
N TYR A 421 18.27 -25.27 18.33
CA TYR A 421 17.40 -26.30 18.95
C TYR A 421 15.89 -26.32 18.65
N ILE A 422 15.46 -27.35 17.92
CA ILE A 422 14.28 -28.18 18.25
C ILE A 422 14.69 -29.64 17.97
N ASP A 423 14.67 -30.47 18.99
CA ASP A 423 14.95 -31.91 18.95
C ASP A 423 13.61 -32.66 18.92
N GLU A 424 13.27 -33.29 17.80
CA GLU A 424 12.22 -34.31 17.73
C GLU A 424 12.72 -35.43 16.82
N SER A 425 12.96 -36.62 17.38
CA SER A 425 13.49 -37.77 16.67
C SER A 425 12.43 -38.42 15.78
N VAL A 426 12.87 -38.88 14.60
CA VAL A 426 12.06 -39.50 13.52
C VAL A 426 11.17 -40.65 14.00
N GLU A 427 11.56 -41.33 15.08
CA GLU A 427 10.83 -42.46 15.67
C GLU A 427 9.43 -42.08 16.20
N THR A 428 9.23 -40.83 16.66
CA THR A 428 7.91 -40.38 17.13
C THR A 428 6.91 -40.09 16.01
N LEU A 429 7.38 -39.81 14.80
CA LEU A 429 6.53 -39.59 13.62
C LEU A 429 6.02 -40.91 13.03
N GLU A 430 6.83 -41.97 13.08
CA GLU A 430 6.44 -43.29 12.58
C GLU A 430 5.39 -43.97 13.47
N ALA A 431 5.45 -43.76 14.79
CA ALA A 431 4.44 -44.26 15.74
C ALA A 431 3.04 -43.62 15.54
N ARG A 432 2.99 -42.37 15.05
CA ARG A 432 1.73 -41.66 14.75
C ARG A 432 1.08 -42.12 13.43
N ALA A 433 1.89 -42.52 12.45
CA ALA A 433 1.36 -43.03 11.18
C ALA A 433 0.61 -44.35 11.38
N GLN A 434 1.09 -45.22 12.27
CA GLN A 434 0.53 -46.55 12.50
C GLN A 434 -0.73 -46.57 13.39
N SER A 435 -0.97 -45.53 14.19
CA SER A 435 -2.14 -45.45 15.09
C SER A 435 -3.40 -44.85 14.44
N SER A 436 -3.32 -44.37 13.20
CA SER A 436 -4.43 -43.69 12.51
C SER A 436 -5.37 -44.60 11.70
N SER A 437 -5.14 -45.92 11.68
CA SER A 437 -5.85 -46.85 10.79
C SER A 437 -7.04 -47.59 11.41
N LEU A 438 -7.39 -47.39 12.69
CA LEU A 438 -8.52 -48.08 13.31
C LEU A 438 -9.28 -47.15 14.28
N GLN A 439 -10.39 -46.58 13.81
CA GLN A 439 -11.70 -46.46 14.49
C GLN A 439 -12.58 -45.43 13.75
N LYS A 440 -13.62 -45.93 13.08
CA LYS A 440 -14.79 -45.14 12.64
C LYS A 440 -15.87 -45.33 13.70
N GLU A 441 -16.16 -44.30 14.47
CA GLU A 441 -17.41 -44.21 15.23
C GLU A 441 -18.17 -42.94 14.84
N GLN A 442 -19.49 -43.12 14.63
CA GLN A 442 -20.45 -42.07 14.32
C GLN A 442 -20.78 -41.28 15.59
N VAL A 443 -20.74 -39.94 15.54
CA VAL A 443 -21.18 -39.07 16.64
C VAL A 443 -22.50 -38.37 16.26
N PRO A 444 -23.50 -38.31 17.15
CA PRO A 444 -24.79 -37.67 16.88
C PRO A 444 -24.69 -36.14 16.89
N VAL A 445 -25.56 -35.51 16.09
CA VAL A 445 -25.71 -34.06 15.94
C VAL A 445 -26.50 -33.51 17.13
N ASP A 446 -25.85 -32.74 18.03
CA ASP A 446 -26.54 -31.72 18.83
C ASP A 446 -25.64 -30.56 19.29
N SER A 447 -26.19 -29.36 19.08
CA SER A 447 -25.93 -27.99 19.57
C SER A 447 -24.62 -27.53 20.25
N ARG A 448 -24.11 -26.40 19.71
CA ARG A 448 -23.02 -25.47 20.11
C ARG A 448 -21.65 -25.83 19.51
N ASP A 449 -21.35 -25.22 18.36
CA ASP A 449 -20.04 -25.25 17.71
C ASP A 449 -19.00 -24.48 18.54
N ASP A 450 -18.53 -25.11 19.62
CA ASP A 450 -17.33 -24.69 20.35
C ASP A 450 -16.11 -25.10 19.51
N ILE A 451 -15.33 -24.11 19.06
CA ILE A 451 -14.06 -24.35 18.38
C ILE A 451 -13.15 -25.07 19.39
N PRO A 452 -12.68 -26.31 19.13
CA PRO A 452 -11.83 -27.02 20.07
C PRO A 452 -10.53 -26.26 20.32
N ASP A 453 -10.04 -26.27 21.57
CA ASP A 453 -8.75 -25.67 21.89
C ASP A 453 -7.65 -26.23 20.97
N PRO A 454 -6.82 -25.37 20.37
CA PRO A 454 -5.83 -25.80 19.39
C PRO A 454 -4.80 -26.72 20.05
N LYS A 455 -4.72 -27.98 19.59
CA LYS A 455 -3.76 -28.98 20.10
C LYS A 455 -2.30 -28.57 19.90
N TYR A 456 -2.01 -27.64 19.00
CA TYR A 456 -0.69 -27.07 18.75
C TYR A 456 -0.82 -25.65 18.18
N ILE A 457 0.06 -24.74 18.61
CA ILE A 457 0.16 -23.38 18.09
C ILE A 457 1.44 -23.29 17.26
N THR A 458 1.35 -22.87 16.01
CA THR A 458 2.53 -22.67 15.16
C THR A 458 2.84 -21.19 15.03
N TYR A 459 4.04 -20.80 15.44
CA TYR A 459 4.59 -19.47 15.24
C TYR A 459 5.53 -19.45 14.04
N VAL A 460 5.40 -18.43 13.20
CA VAL A 460 6.37 -18.15 12.14
C VAL A 460 6.91 -16.75 12.30
N ASP A 461 8.16 -16.65 12.73
CA ASP A 461 8.82 -15.38 13.02
C ASP A 461 9.68 -14.89 11.85
N TYR A 462 9.63 -13.57 11.62
CA TYR A 462 10.43 -12.89 10.62
C TYR A 462 11.14 -11.73 11.29
N GLN A 463 12.45 -11.89 11.51
CA GLN A 463 13.29 -10.82 12.04
C GLN A 463 13.59 -9.74 11.01
N ASN A 464 13.53 -10.08 9.72
CA ASN A 464 13.74 -9.15 8.61
C ASN A 464 12.62 -9.32 7.57
N PRO A 465 11.77 -8.30 7.34
CA PRO A 465 10.70 -8.35 6.33
C PRO A 465 11.22 -8.48 4.90
N PHE A 466 12.50 -8.17 4.66
CA PHE A 466 13.16 -8.37 3.37
C PHE A 466 13.63 -9.80 3.15
N ALA A 467 13.90 -10.59 4.21
CA ALA A 467 14.25 -12.01 4.07
C ALA A 467 13.10 -12.84 3.46
N LEU A 468 11.87 -12.38 3.66
CA LEU A 468 10.66 -12.88 3.00
C LEU A 468 10.68 -12.60 1.48
N VAL A 469 11.13 -11.40 1.09
CA VAL A 469 11.20 -10.96 -0.32
C VAL A 469 12.41 -11.54 -1.05
N ASP A 470 13.52 -11.74 -0.33
CA ASP A 470 14.79 -12.27 -0.83
C ASP A 470 14.78 -13.81 -0.87
N GLY A 471 14.13 -14.47 0.10
CA GLY A 471 13.88 -15.92 0.09
C GLY A 471 12.86 -16.38 -0.97
N CYS A 472 11.94 -15.50 -1.39
CA CYS A 472 10.93 -15.78 -2.40
C CYS A 472 11.16 -14.95 -3.67
N SER A 473 12.15 -15.41 -4.43
CA SER A 473 12.52 -14.87 -5.72
C SER A 473 11.56 -15.27 -6.88
N GLY A 474 10.26 -15.43 -6.57
CA GLY A 474 9.16 -15.72 -7.49
C GLY A 474 7.82 -15.46 -6.79
N ALA A 475 6.79 -15.01 -7.51
CA ALA A 475 5.47 -14.86 -6.88
C ALA A 475 4.90 -16.25 -6.54
N PRO A 476 4.30 -16.44 -5.37
CA PRO A 476 3.98 -17.76 -4.86
C PRO A 476 2.98 -18.61 -5.63
N HIS A 477 2.10 -17.97 -6.39
CA HIS A 477 1.13 -18.71 -7.19
C HIS A 477 1.85 -19.36 -8.37
N VAL A 478 2.89 -18.73 -8.92
CA VAL A 478 3.59 -19.26 -10.10
C VAL A 478 4.69 -20.25 -9.74
N THR A 479 5.15 -20.27 -8.49
CA THR A 479 6.11 -21.28 -7.97
C THR A 479 5.51 -22.67 -7.90
N LYS A 480 4.25 -22.76 -7.48
CA LYS A 480 3.47 -24.01 -7.48
C LYS A 480 3.00 -24.44 -8.87
N LEU A 481 2.85 -23.50 -9.81
CA LEU A 481 2.33 -23.79 -11.15
C LEU A 481 3.39 -24.25 -12.16
N SER A 482 4.67 -23.94 -11.90
CA SER A 482 5.76 -24.15 -12.84
C SER A 482 7.09 -24.36 -12.10
N ALA A 483 7.97 -25.21 -12.61
CA ALA A 483 9.36 -25.31 -12.12
C ALA A 483 10.29 -24.21 -12.67
N ASN A 484 9.84 -23.47 -13.71
CA ASN A 484 10.59 -22.40 -14.34
C ASN A 484 10.62 -21.14 -13.45
N ALA A 485 11.65 -20.32 -13.61
CA ALA A 485 11.92 -19.14 -12.79
C ALA A 485 11.06 -17.92 -13.17
N TRP A 486 9.75 -18.11 -13.13
CA TRP A 486 8.77 -17.05 -13.26
C TRP A 486 8.88 -16.04 -12.11
N VAL A 487 8.78 -14.76 -12.47
CA VAL A 487 8.89 -13.61 -11.57
C VAL A 487 7.56 -12.85 -11.56
N GLY A 488 6.94 -12.74 -10.40
CA GLY A 488 5.81 -11.84 -10.21
C GLY A 488 6.25 -10.38 -10.15
N CYS A 489 5.54 -9.54 -10.89
CA CYS A 489 5.86 -8.12 -11.09
C CYS A 489 4.80 -7.18 -10.47
N GLY A 490 3.82 -7.72 -9.74
CA GLY A 490 2.66 -7.01 -9.19
C GLY A 490 1.48 -6.92 -10.17
N GLU A 491 0.30 -6.58 -9.67
CA GLU A 491 -0.94 -6.39 -10.47
C GLU A 491 -1.29 -7.58 -11.38
N ASP A 492 -1.15 -8.81 -10.90
CA ASP A 492 -1.38 -10.05 -11.67
C ASP A 492 -0.54 -10.17 -12.97
N ILE A 493 0.67 -9.58 -12.97
CA ILE A 493 1.67 -9.69 -14.05
C ILE A 493 2.79 -10.67 -13.65
N TYR A 494 3.05 -11.64 -14.52
CA TYR A 494 4.11 -12.66 -14.37
C TYR A 494 5.02 -12.65 -15.59
N ILE A 495 6.33 -12.73 -15.35
CA ILE A 495 7.36 -12.70 -16.40
C ILE A 495 8.27 -13.92 -16.27
N LEU A 496 8.51 -14.62 -17.39
CA LEU A 496 9.59 -15.60 -17.52
C LEU A 496 10.66 -15.03 -18.45
N GLU A 497 11.87 -14.84 -17.94
CA GLU A 497 13.02 -14.45 -18.76
C GLU A 497 13.61 -15.69 -19.44
N CYS A 498 13.86 -15.61 -20.74
CA CYS A 498 14.24 -16.76 -21.57
C CYS A 498 15.74 -16.77 -21.94
N LEU A 499 16.61 -16.53 -20.96
CA LEU A 499 18.07 -16.60 -21.07
C LEU A 499 18.64 -15.75 -22.23
N GLY A 500 18.16 -14.52 -22.37
CA GLY A 500 18.59 -13.60 -23.44
C GLY A 500 17.93 -13.83 -24.80
N LYS A 501 16.99 -14.78 -24.93
CA LYS A 501 16.15 -14.93 -26.14
C LYS A 501 14.89 -14.07 -26.12
N GLY A 502 14.57 -13.48 -24.98
CA GLY A 502 13.37 -12.66 -24.80
C GLY A 502 12.71 -12.91 -23.46
N TYR A 503 11.43 -12.57 -23.35
CA TYR A 503 10.64 -12.86 -22.18
C TYR A 503 9.19 -13.18 -22.54
N ILE A 504 8.59 -14.10 -21.78
CA ILE A 504 7.16 -14.35 -21.80
C ILE A 504 6.50 -13.51 -20.70
N ARG A 505 5.37 -12.89 -21.00
CA ARG A 505 4.55 -12.12 -20.09
C ARG A 505 3.14 -12.67 -20.04
N VAL A 506 2.68 -13.01 -18.84
CA VAL A 506 1.29 -13.33 -18.52
C VAL A 506 0.70 -12.18 -17.72
N GLU A 507 -0.46 -11.67 -18.13
CA GLU A 507 -1.17 -10.58 -17.46
C GLU A 507 -2.66 -10.88 -17.39
N ARG A 508 -3.31 -10.52 -16.28
CA ARG A 508 -4.76 -10.59 -16.15
C ARG A 508 -5.43 -9.45 -16.92
N VAL A 509 -6.47 -9.77 -17.68
CA VAL A 509 -7.32 -8.83 -18.40
C VAL A 509 -8.68 -8.82 -17.72
N SER A 510 -9.10 -7.64 -17.25
CA SER A 510 -10.40 -7.44 -16.59
C SER A 510 -11.55 -7.68 -17.56
N ALA A 511 -12.69 -8.15 -17.03
CA ALA A 511 -13.89 -8.35 -17.81
C ALA A 511 -14.38 -7.03 -18.44
N ASP A 512 -14.75 -7.10 -19.72
CA ASP A 512 -15.51 -6.06 -20.43
C ASP A 512 -16.92 -6.58 -20.72
N LYS A 513 -17.82 -5.74 -21.26
CA LYS A 513 -19.24 -6.10 -21.50
C LYS A 513 -19.45 -7.38 -22.33
N GLU A 514 -18.44 -7.81 -23.08
CA GLU A 514 -18.50 -8.97 -23.99
C GLU A 514 -17.66 -10.18 -23.54
N ASN A 515 -16.72 -10.04 -22.59
CA ASN A 515 -15.80 -11.12 -22.24
C ASN A 515 -15.51 -11.22 -20.74
N PRO A 516 -15.52 -12.44 -20.15
CA PRO A 516 -15.14 -12.66 -18.76
C PRO A 516 -13.64 -12.38 -18.53
N THR A 517 -13.29 -12.25 -17.25
CA THR A 517 -11.90 -12.04 -16.82
C THR A 517 -11.05 -13.23 -17.26
N HIS A 518 -9.96 -12.98 -17.98
CA HIS A 518 -9.06 -14.01 -18.50
C HIS A 518 -7.59 -13.56 -18.41
N TYR A 519 -6.67 -14.51 -18.53
CA TYR A 519 -5.23 -14.28 -18.59
C TYR A 519 -4.77 -14.26 -20.04
N ARG A 520 -3.90 -13.30 -20.37
CA ARG A 520 -3.30 -13.15 -21.68
C ARG A 520 -1.80 -13.36 -21.60
N ALA A 521 -1.29 -14.31 -22.39
CA ALA A 521 0.11 -14.66 -22.47
C ALA A 521 0.75 -14.18 -23.76
N THR A 522 1.92 -13.54 -23.67
CA THR A 522 2.61 -12.93 -24.82
C THR A 522 4.11 -13.14 -24.76
N PHE A 523 4.74 -13.34 -25.92
CA PHE A 523 6.20 -13.47 -26.04
C PHE A 523 6.79 -12.22 -26.71
N THR A 524 7.88 -11.71 -26.16
CA THR A 524 8.67 -10.64 -26.76
C THR A 524 10.11 -11.11 -26.93
N GLU A 525 10.57 -11.21 -28.18
CA GLU A 525 11.95 -11.60 -28.51
C GLU A 525 12.96 -10.56 -28.01
N ALA A 526 14.18 -11.01 -27.73
CA ALA A 526 15.28 -10.13 -27.36
C ALA A 526 15.61 -9.16 -28.50
N THR A 527 15.78 -7.89 -28.15
CA THR A 527 16.17 -6.82 -29.06
C THR A 527 17.54 -7.13 -29.67
N MET A 528 17.65 -7.08 -30.99
CA MET A 528 18.94 -7.21 -31.67
C MET A 528 19.84 -6.02 -31.30
N HIS A 529 21.13 -6.27 -31.08
CA HIS A 529 22.11 -5.23 -30.78
C HIS A 529 22.04 -4.14 -31.86
N ILE A 530 21.89 -2.87 -31.48
CA ILE A 530 21.55 -1.76 -32.40
C ILE A 530 22.52 -1.65 -33.59
N PRO A 531 23.85 -1.77 -33.40
CA PRO A 531 24.80 -1.84 -34.52
C PRO A 531 24.54 -2.99 -35.49
N SER A 532 24.23 -4.19 -34.97
CA SER A 532 23.91 -5.37 -35.77
C SER A 532 22.58 -5.22 -36.50
N ALA A 533 21.55 -4.68 -35.83
CA ALA A 533 20.25 -4.40 -36.44
C ALA A 533 20.36 -3.39 -37.60
N LYS A 534 21.22 -2.37 -37.44
CA LYS A 534 21.57 -1.44 -38.52
C LYS A 534 22.30 -2.13 -39.68
N ALA A 535 23.27 -3.00 -39.38
CA ALA A 535 24.01 -3.75 -40.39
C ALA A 535 23.11 -4.68 -41.22
N PHE A 536 22.14 -5.33 -40.58
CA PHE A 536 21.17 -6.21 -41.25
C PHE A 536 19.92 -5.49 -41.80
N LYS A 537 19.81 -4.17 -41.65
CA LYS A 537 18.62 -3.36 -42.02
C LYS A 537 17.30 -3.88 -41.43
N VAL A 538 17.34 -4.47 -40.24
CA VAL A 538 16.14 -4.97 -39.54
C VAL A 538 15.77 -4.02 -38.40
N SER A 539 14.47 -3.84 -38.12
CA SER A 539 14.01 -3.08 -36.96
C SER A 539 14.60 -3.69 -35.67
N PRO A 540 15.30 -2.91 -34.82
CA PRO A 540 15.77 -3.41 -33.53
C PRO A 540 14.60 -3.73 -32.59
N PHE A 541 13.42 -3.14 -32.82
CA PHE A 541 12.23 -3.35 -32.02
C PHE A 541 11.39 -4.49 -32.59
N MET A 542 11.28 -5.60 -31.85
CA MET A 542 10.55 -6.80 -32.25
C MET A 542 9.11 -6.80 -31.72
N ARG A 543 8.18 -7.27 -32.56
CA ARG A 543 6.72 -7.24 -32.31
C ARG A 543 6.32 -8.25 -31.24
N LYS A 544 5.57 -7.80 -30.23
CA LYS A 544 4.95 -8.64 -29.19
C LYS A 544 4.03 -9.66 -29.88
N ARG A 545 4.24 -10.96 -29.64
CA ARG A 545 3.40 -12.05 -30.17
C ARG A 545 2.45 -12.57 -29.10
N LEU A 546 1.17 -12.71 -29.44
CA LEU A 546 0.20 -13.40 -28.57
C LEU A 546 0.51 -14.90 -28.63
N ILE A 547 0.68 -15.52 -27.46
CA ILE A 547 0.88 -16.97 -27.33
C ILE A 547 -0.47 -17.65 -27.16
N MET A 548 -1.23 -17.20 -26.16
CA MET A 548 -2.53 -17.77 -25.79
C MET A 548 -3.33 -16.84 -24.87
N THR A 549 -4.61 -17.16 -24.71
CA THR A 549 -5.49 -16.67 -23.65
C THR A 549 -6.02 -17.86 -22.85
N ALA A 550 -6.23 -17.69 -21.55
CA ALA A 550 -6.75 -18.75 -20.69
C ALA A 550 -7.63 -18.17 -19.57
N GLU A 551 -8.64 -18.90 -19.13
CA GLU A 551 -9.52 -18.46 -18.05
C GLU A 551 -8.81 -18.44 -16.69
N THR A 552 -7.90 -19.40 -16.48
CA THR A 552 -7.14 -19.52 -15.23
C THR A 552 -5.65 -19.21 -15.42
N LEU A 553 -5.01 -18.73 -14.35
CA LEU A 553 -3.56 -18.49 -14.33
C LEU A 553 -2.78 -19.80 -14.53
N ARG A 554 -3.29 -20.91 -14.01
CA ARG A 554 -2.66 -22.24 -14.11
C ARG A 554 -2.48 -22.64 -15.56
N ASP A 555 -3.54 -22.50 -16.36
CA ASP A 555 -3.53 -22.93 -17.75
C ASP A 555 -2.65 -22.01 -18.60
N ALA A 556 -2.68 -20.69 -18.31
CA ALA A 556 -1.78 -19.74 -18.93
C ALA A 556 -0.30 -20.07 -18.67
N ILE A 557 0.07 -20.36 -17.42
CA ILE A 557 1.45 -20.67 -17.04
C ILE A 557 1.91 -22.01 -17.64
N ARG A 558 1.09 -23.06 -17.58
CA ARG A 558 1.43 -24.36 -18.16
C ARG A 558 1.61 -24.27 -19.68
N GLY A 559 0.71 -23.60 -20.39
CA GLY A 559 0.85 -23.40 -21.83
C GLY A 559 2.08 -22.56 -22.19
N CYS A 560 2.44 -21.58 -21.35
CA CYS A 560 3.68 -20.82 -21.53
C CYS A 560 4.95 -21.64 -21.28
N ASP A 561 4.95 -22.56 -20.30
CA ASP A 561 6.08 -23.45 -20.05
C ASP A 561 6.34 -24.39 -21.22
N THR A 562 5.27 -24.99 -21.76
CA THR A 562 5.34 -25.81 -22.97
C THR A 562 5.86 -24.99 -24.14
N TYR A 563 5.37 -23.76 -24.33
CA TYR A 563 5.86 -22.87 -25.38
C TYR A 563 7.35 -22.52 -25.20
N ALA A 564 7.79 -22.22 -23.98
CA ALA A 564 9.17 -21.90 -23.68
C ALA A 564 10.12 -23.08 -23.99
N ALA A 565 9.75 -24.29 -23.59
CA ALA A 565 10.55 -25.50 -23.80
C ALA A 565 10.56 -25.99 -25.26
N GLN A 566 9.46 -25.81 -26.00
CA GLN A 566 9.36 -26.33 -27.37
C GLN A 566 9.76 -25.31 -28.44
N LYS A 567 9.46 -24.02 -28.23
CA LYS A 567 9.59 -22.98 -29.26
C LYS A 567 10.73 -21.99 -29.00
N ILE A 568 11.10 -21.74 -27.74
CA ILE A 568 12.14 -20.75 -27.40
C ILE A 568 13.49 -21.40 -27.13
N LEU A 569 13.55 -22.33 -26.18
CA LEU A 569 14.78 -23.01 -25.74
C LEU A 569 14.60 -24.52 -25.89
N ARG A 570 15.15 -25.11 -26.95
CA ARG A 570 15.04 -26.55 -27.22
C ARG A 570 16.07 -27.37 -26.44
N GLY A 571 15.68 -28.57 -26.02
CA GLY A 571 16.57 -29.55 -25.40
C GLY A 571 17.10 -29.11 -24.04
N SER A 572 18.37 -29.42 -23.74
CA SER A 572 19.01 -29.15 -22.44
C SER A 572 19.06 -27.67 -22.05
N LEU A 573 18.91 -26.74 -23.01
CA LEU A 573 18.86 -25.29 -22.75
C LEU A 573 17.62 -24.88 -21.95
N ALA A 574 16.51 -25.61 -22.06
CA ALA A 574 15.30 -25.36 -21.27
C ALA A 574 15.55 -25.55 -19.77
N LEU A 575 16.50 -26.41 -19.37
CA LEU A 575 16.88 -26.61 -17.97
C LEU A 575 17.44 -25.33 -17.33
N GLY A 576 17.95 -24.41 -18.13
CA GLY A 576 18.40 -23.11 -17.66
C GLY A 576 17.27 -22.20 -17.20
N LEU A 577 16.02 -22.46 -17.60
CA LEU A 577 14.84 -21.73 -17.13
C LEU A 577 14.44 -22.11 -15.71
N LEU A 578 14.87 -23.28 -15.23
CA LEU A 578 14.46 -23.81 -13.93
C LEU A 578 14.93 -22.89 -12.79
N ARG A 579 14.11 -22.77 -11.74
CA ARG A 579 14.53 -22.08 -10.51
C ARG A 579 15.76 -22.71 -9.86
N THR A 580 15.89 -24.02 -10.00
CA THR A 580 16.98 -24.82 -9.46
C THR A 580 18.22 -24.83 -10.35
N ALA A 581 18.21 -24.15 -11.50
CA ALA A 581 19.31 -24.16 -12.45
C ALA A 581 20.64 -23.72 -11.78
N LYS A 582 21.72 -24.48 -12.04
CA LYS A 582 23.04 -24.30 -11.41
C LYS A 582 23.54 -22.85 -11.51
N TRP A 583 23.36 -22.21 -12.66
CA TRP A 583 23.83 -20.83 -12.90
C TRP A 583 23.20 -19.79 -11.96
N ARG A 584 21.98 -20.05 -11.46
CA ARG A 584 21.26 -19.12 -10.58
C ARG A 584 21.88 -19.01 -9.19
N LYS A 585 22.63 -20.03 -8.76
CA LYS A 585 23.30 -20.09 -7.44
C LYS A 585 24.69 -19.44 -7.44
N ALA A 586 25.24 -19.13 -8.61
CA ALA A 586 26.54 -18.46 -8.70
C ALA A 586 26.44 -17.00 -8.23
N SER A 587 27.55 -16.41 -7.80
CA SER A 587 27.62 -14.99 -7.43
C SER A 587 27.25 -14.08 -8.62
N ALA A 588 26.47 -13.02 -8.37
CA ALA A 588 26.03 -12.09 -9.40
C ALA A 588 27.23 -11.42 -10.11
N SER A 589 27.12 -11.22 -11.43
CA SER A 589 28.19 -10.55 -12.18
C SER A 589 28.26 -9.06 -11.87
N ASP A 590 29.43 -8.47 -12.06
CA ASP A 590 29.64 -7.04 -11.83
C ASP A 590 28.71 -6.20 -12.72
N ASN A 591 28.43 -6.64 -13.94
CA ASN A 591 27.44 -5.99 -14.81
C ASN A 591 26.01 -6.03 -14.23
N GLN A 592 25.61 -7.13 -13.59
CA GLN A 592 24.30 -7.21 -12.93
C GLN A 592 24.26 -6.32 -11.68
N LYS A 593 25.31 -6.37 -10.86
CA LYS A 593 25.47 -5.52 -9.67
C LYS A 593 25.45 -4.04 -10.07
N ASN A 594 26.22 -3.65 -11.08
CA ASN A 594 26.28 -2.30 -11.64
C ASN A 594 24.94 -1.86 -12.25
N PHE A 595 24.24 -2.73 -12.96
CA PHE A 595 22.91 -2.40 -13.51
C PHE A 595 21.88 -2.15 -12.41
N ILE A 596 21.87 -2.98 -11.37
CA ILE A 596 21.01 -2.81 -10.19
C ILE A 596 21.40 -1.54 -9.44
N HIS A 597 22.70 -1.32 -9.24
CA HIS A 597 23.26 -0.14 -8.58
C HIS A 597 22.90 1.14 -9.35
N GLN A 598 23.18 1.25 -10.64
CA GLN A 598 22.85 2.43 -11.45
C GLN A 598 21.35 2.77 -11.46
N ARG A 599 20.46 1.76 -11.47
CA ARG A 599 19.01 1.97 -11.40
C ARG A 599 18.50 2.28 -9.98
N ARG A 600 19.23 1.87 -8.94
CA ARG A 600 18.94 2.21 -7.53
C ARG A 600 19.54 3.56 -7.12
N VAL A 601 20.74 3.93 -7.59
CA VAL A 601 21.46 5.17 -7.27
C VAL A 601 20.90 6.39 -8.00
N LYS A 602 20.32 6.23 -9.20
CA LYS A 602 19.44 7.27 -9.76
C LYS A 602 18.20 7.59 -8.89
N ARG A 603 18.01 6.87 -7.77
CA ARG A 603 16.87 6.95 -6.87
C ARG A 603 17.25 7.11 -5.38
N ALA A 604 18.54 7.09 -4.99
CA ALA A 604 18.97 7.20 -3.59
C ALA A 604 20.24 8.05 -3.45
N LEU A 605 20.32 8.87 -2.39
CA LEU A 605 21.38 9.87 -2.14
C LEU A 605 22.66 9.33 -1.48
N ASP A 606 22.74 8.04 -1.17
CA ASP A 606 23.88 7.48 -0.44
C ASP A 606 24.53 6.30 -1.18
N GLN A 607 25.81 6.44 -1.50
CA GLN A 607 26.55 5.52 -2.37
C GLN A 607 27.10 4.29 -1.61
N ASP A 608 27.34 4.41 -0.30
CA ASP A 608 28.11 3.41 0.46
C ASP A 608 27.24 2.29 1.08
N ALA A 609 26.05 2.62 1.59
CA ALA A 609 25.14 1.62 2.18
C ALA A 609 24.49 0.68 1.14
N ALA A 610 24.26 1.19 -0.09
CA ALA A 610 23.72 0.41 -1.19
C ALA A 610 24.75 -0.60 -1.75
N ALA A 611 26.04 -0.28 -1.68
CA ALA A 611 27.12 -1.14 -2.15
C ALA A 611 27.33 -2.36 -1.25
N ALA A 612 27.26 -2.21 0.07
CA ALA A 612 27.42 -3.31 1.04
C ALA A 612 26.34 -4.40 0.88
N THR A 613 25.09 -4.01 0.57
CA THR A 613 23.96 -4.94 0.37
C THR A 613 24.06 -5.76 -0.93
N LEU A 614 24.89 -5.34 -1.89
CA LEU A 614 25.01 -5.98 -3.22
C LEU A 614 26.21 -6.94 -3.34
N GLN A 615 27.04 -7.06 -2.29
CA GLN A 615 28.23 -7.92 -2.34
C GLN A 615 27.86 -9.42 -2.39
N ASN A 616 26.78 -9.82 -1.70
CA ASN A 616 26.43 -11.23 -1.46
C ASN A 616 25.23 -11.76 -2.28
N ILE A 617 24.77 -11.04 -3.31
CA ILE A 617 23.63 -11.49 -4.13
C ILE A 617 24.05 -12.51 -5.20
N THR A 618 23.20 -13.51 -5.44
CA THR A 618 23.36 -14.52 -6.50
C THR A 618 22.89 -14.02 -7.86
N LYS A 619 23.33 -14.67 -8.96
CA LYS A 619 22.86 -14.38 -10.33
C LYS A 619 21.35 -14.54 -10.48
N GLY A 620 20.76 -15.51 -9.77
CA GLY A 620 19.32 -15.75 -9.78
C GLY A 620 18.54 -14.62 -9.11
N GLU A 621 18.98 -14.17 -7.94
CA GLU A 621 18.38 -13.03 -7.22
C GLU A 621 18.53 -11.74 -8.03
N ALA A 622 19.73 -11.48 -8.55
CA ALA A 622 19.99 -10.34 -9.41
C ALA A 622 19.08 -10.35 -10.66
N ALA A 623 18.91 -11.49 -11.32
CA ALA A 623 18.01 -11.64 -12.47
C ALA A 623 16.55 -11.32 -12.10
N ASN A 624 16.08 -11.76 -10.94
CA ASN A 624 14.72 -11.50 -10.48
C ASN A 624 14.49 -10.02 -10.16
N ILE A 625 15.45 -9.38 -9.49
CA ILE A 625 15.44 -7.93 -9.23
C ILE A 625 15.41 -7.15 -10.55
N ILE A 626 16.27 -7.51 -11.51
CA ILE A 626 16.32 -6.86 -12.82
C ILE A 626 14.99 -7.01 -13.56
N THR A 627 14.38 -8.19 -13.53
CA THR A 627 13.07 -8.46 -14.14
C THR A 627 11.98 -7.59 -13.52
N ARG A 628 11.91 -7.50 -12.18
CA ARG A 628 10.97 -6.60 -11.49
C ARG A 628 11.22 -5.13 -11.83
N LEU A 629 12.48 -4.69 -11.92
CA LEU A 629 12.83 -3.33 -12.32
C LEU A 629 12.49 -3.02 -13.79
N LYS A 630 12.48 -4.02 -14.67
CA LYS A 630 12.13 -3.86 -16.09
C LYS A 630 10.63 -3.94 -16.35
N HIS A 631 9.90 -4.75 -15.58
CA HIS A 631 8.53 -5.16 -15.91
C HIS A 631 7.50 -4.93 -14.80
N GLY A 632 7.91 -4.45 -13.63
CA GLY A 632 7.05 -4.14 -12.49
C GLY A 632 6.07 -3.00 -12.74
N ALA A 633 5.06 -2.88 -11.86
CA ALA A 633 3.98 -1.88 -11.95
C ALA A 633 4.49 -0.46 -12.28
N LYS A 634 5.53 0.03 -11.60
CA LYS A 634 6.14 1.35 -11.88
C LYS A 634 6.71 1.47 -13.29
N ALA A 635 7.41 0.45 -13.79
CA ALA A 635 7.94 0.43 -15.16
C ALA A 635 6.81 0.33 -16.20
N TYR A 636 5.73 -0.38 -15.87
CA TYR A 636 4.51 -0.45 -16.68
C TYR A 636 3.82 0.92 -16.77
N TYR A 637 3.64 1.63 -15.66
CA TYR A 637 3.06 2.98 -15.63
C TYR A 637 3.96 4.02 -16.30
N GLU A 638 5.29 3.98 -16.10
CA GLU A 638 6.25 4.84 -16.81
C GLU A 638 6.21 4.59 -18.32
N LYS A 639 6.11 3.32 -18.76
CA LYS A 639 5.98 2.95 -20.17
C LYS A 639 4.65 3.40 -20.75
N LYS A 640 3.53 3.16 -20.05
CA LYS A 640 2.19 3.59 -20.44
C LYS A 640 2.11 5.10 -20.55
N ALA A 641 2.65 5.85 -19.59
CA ALA A 641 2.74 7.31 -19.65
C ALA A 641 3.56 7.81 -20.85
N ARG A 642 4.67 7.15 -21.19
CA ARG A 642 5.44 7.44 -22.40
C ARG A 642 4.67 7.13 -23.69
N GLU A 643 3.94 6.03 -23.74
CA GLU A 643 3.09 5.64 -24.88
C GLU A 643 1.93 6.62 -25.06
N THR A 644 1.25 7.02 -23.99
CA THR A 644 0.20 8.05 -24.01
C THR A 644 0.75 9.41 -24.49
N LYS A 645 1.93 9.81 -24.00
CA LYS A 645 2.60 11.04 -24.46
C LYS A 645 3.01 10.99 -25.93
N LYS A 646 3.45 9.83 -26.43
CA LYS A 646 3.76 9.64 -27.86
C LYS A 646 2.48 9.68 -28.71
N ALA A 647 1.40 9.06 -28.25
CA ALA A 647 0.11 9.09 -28.94
C ALA A 647 -0.46 10.52 -29.00
N SER A 648 -0.37 11.29 -27.92
CA SER A 648 -0.80 12.69 -27.91
C SER A 648 0.05 13.57 -28.84
N GLN A 649 1.37 13.34 -28.89
CA GLN A 649 2.26 14.03 -29.83
C GLN A 649 1.98 13.67 -31.30
N LEU A 650 1.60 12.42 -31.57
CA LEU A 650 1.24 11.97 -32.91
C LEU A 650 -0.10 12.58 -33.35
N ALA A 651 -1.11 12.58 -32.47
CA ALA A 651 -2.39 13.24 -32.71
C ALA A 651 -2.25 14.74 -32.95
N GLU A 652 -1.36 15.41 -32.19
CA GLU A 652 -1.03 16.83 -32.41
C GLU A 652 -0.35 17.07 -33.76
N LYS A 653 0.56 16.17 -34.18
CA LYS A 653 1.17 16.23 -35.51
C LYS A 653 0.15 16.03 -36.63
N GLU A 654 -0.77 15.09 -36.48
CA GLU A 654 -1.84 14.87 -37.46
C GLU A 654 -2.80 16.07 -37.52
N ARG A 655 -3.14 16.67 -36.37
CA ARG A 655 -3.95 17.88 -36.32
C ARG A 655 -3.27 19.03 -37.07
N ARG A 656 -1.99 19.29 -36.80
CA ARG A 656 -1.19 20.29 -37.51
C ARG A 656 -1.04 20.01 -39.00
N ARG A 657 -1.01 18.73 -39.39
CA ARG A 657 -1.00 18.33 -40.81
C ARG A 657 -2.34 18.67 -41.48
N LYS A 658 -3.47 18.33 -40.85
CA LYS A 658 -4.81 18.68 -41.35
C LYS A 658 -5.02 20.19 -41.43
N GLU A 659 -4.54 20.94 -40.44
CA GLU A 659 -4.55 22.42 -40.47
C GLU A 659 -3.75 22.99 -41.65
N ARG A 660 -2.66 22.33 -42.07
CA ARG A 660 -1.88 22.73 -43.26
C ARG A 660 -2.51 22.31 -44.58
N GLU A 661 -3.30 21.23 -44.59
CA GLU A 661 -4.05 20.77 -45.76
C GLU A 661 -5.34 21.60 -45.98
N THR A 662 -5.77 22.38 -44.98
CA THR A 662 -6.93 23.27 -45.07
C THR A 662 -6.49 24.68 -45.47
N VAL A 663 -6.35 24.94 -46.77
CA VAL A 663 -6.10 26.30 -47.29
C VAL A 663 -7.44 27.02 -47.44
N GLN A 664 -7.70 28.02 -46.60
CA GLN A 664 -8.79 28.97 -46.85
C GLN A 664 -8.33 29.99 -47.88
N VAL A 665 -8.84 29.89 -49.10
CA VAL A 665 -8.75 30.97 -50.10
C VAL A 665 -9.80 32.03 -49.76
N GLY A 666 -9.36 33.29 -49.65
CA GLY A 666 -10.22 34.43 -49.34
C GLY A 666 -11.23 34.72 -50.47
N PRO A 667 -12.30 35.47 -50.17
CA PRO A 667 -13.35 35.76 -51.14
C PRO A 667 -12.82 36.58 -52.32
N LEU A 668 -13.18 36.15 -53.53
CA LEU A 668 -12.91 36.88 -54.78
C LEU A 668 -13.56 38.26 -54.71
N VAL A 669 -12.75 39.31 -54.88
CA VAL A 669 -13.24 40.67 -55.06
C VAL A 669 -13.89 40.74 -56.43
N VAL A 670 -15.22 40.66 -56.45
CA VAL A 670 -16.01 40.91 -57.64
C VAL A 670 -16.07 42.43 -57.83
N HIS A 671 -15.29 42.96 -58.76
CA HIS A 671 -15.53 44.28 -59.31
C HIS A 671 -16.61 44.17 -60.38
N GLY A 672 -17.67 44.96 -60.25
CA GLY A 672 -18.61 45.21 -61.34
C GLY A 672 -19.36 46.52 -61.09
N PRO A 673 -20.07 47.06 -62.08
CA PRO A 673 -20.00 46.80 -63.53
C PRO A 673 -18.97 47.68 -64.25
#